data_AF-A0A7W9L958-F1
#
_entry.id   AF-A0A7W9L958-F1
#
_cell.length_a   1.000
_cell.length_b   1.000
_cell.length_c   1.000
_cell.angle_alpha   90.00
_cell.angle_beta   90.00
_cell.angle_gamma   90.00
#
_symmetry.space_group_name_H-M   'P 1'
#
loop_
_entity.id
_entity.type
_entity.pdbx_description
1 polymer ?
#
loop_
_entity_poly.entity_id
_entity_poly.type
_entity_poly.pdbx_seq_one_letter_code
_entity_poly.pdbx_strand_id
1 'polypeptide(L)'
;MRRLRAAAVALLMLVTAFLTTTPAATAAAKSVFIPARWQSTGEVPWASDRTKESANFILLWGDRSGTNPKTAPSPYNFDPDNMLSQLESLYSFYVNTMKFTPETGLLAQYKIIVIVTRTWSNAPLDAWATGGSTDGKVGVINIAPAAALPGSWGLAHELGHVFQNYTFLGRSGYGFTDPSAGTFWETSAEFMAMQVYPKTAAGDLTRFIRTENLAYSSSRHHYGNWMLLQYIKDRDGLAMFNRLWNEARSNEHPLETYRRIAGIDQAELNRRLGEYAQRNVTWDYSNRADFMPFINSLYPFVTAYNGVEVQAVNAAAGHFRISDALAPSDYGYNKIRLVPSSDGALIRMRFRGHVNSAAGSGWSYGFVAVKNGTPRYSPIYNSSNGEVTFQTQAGEKDVYLVVVGAPSAVHKYAFLDGYPKNYRYPYQFRLQGATPWGFEPGHVKPAAPGGGHWHSNGGGWVDNRANVAATAYVGPRAAVYGNSTVSGNARIEDLAWVNSGATVGGNAVVKNSALVQGGANLGGSVVIGGDAEPATACSSGTYLMFNPDRRCDGGGGEADVNPSHPIFSDDDLAFGGGGGDPTPVNLASSATPSASYTSPWESVAAINDGLVPSPRWGTWPETGTQWAELTWSSAQTVKSAEVYFFDDGGGVRVPASWKLQYWNGSAYADVPGASAYGITAGAYNPVTFTAVSTTRLRVVLQSGQGSVGLLEVRAFG
;
A
#
# COMPACT_ATOMS: atom_id res chain seq x y z
N MET A 1 -2.26 -71.71 1.09
CA MET A 1 -2.60 -72.76 2.06
C MET A 1 -2.10 -72.35 3.44
N ARG A 2 -2.96 -72.43 4.47
CA ARG A 2 -2.70 -72.73 5.90
C ARG A 2 -1.21 -72.92 6.28
N ARG A 3 -0.63 -72.40 7.38
CA ARG A 3 -1.12 -72.34 8.77
C ARG A 3 0.00 -71.80 9.72
N LEU A 4 -0.43 -71.24 10.87
CA LEU A 4 0.15 -71.30 12.25
C LEU A 4 1.46 -70.54 12.53
N ARG A 5 1.42 -69.41 13.26
CA ARG A 5 1.45 -69.26 14.74
C ARG A 5 2.70 -69.87 15.40
N ALA A 6 3.64 -69.01 15.78
CA ALA A 6 4.64 -69.26 16.81
C ALA A 6 4.38 -68.32 17.99
N ALA A 7 4.19 -68.92 19.17
CA ALA A 7 4.12 -68.24 20.45
C ALA A 7 5.53 -67.93 20.95
N ALA A 8 5.73 -66.72 21.49
CA ALA A 8 6.90 -66.39 22.29
C ALA A 8 6.42 -65.75 23.60
N VAL A 9 6.90 -66.35 24.69
CA VAL A 9 6.66 -66.05 26.09
C VAL A 9 7.17 -64.65 26.41
N ALA A 10 6.33 -63.78 26.97
CA ALA A 10 6.74 -62.49 27.54
C ALA A 10 6.58 -62.54 29.06
N LEU A 11 7.71 -62.31 29.73
CA LEU A 11 7.90 -62.23 31.17
C LEU A 11 7.04 -61.09 31.76
N LEU A 12 6.18 -61.41 32.71
CA LEU A 12 5.33 -60.45 33.42
C LEU A 12 6.21 -59.68 34.44
N MET A 13 6.69 -58.48 34.09
CA MET A 13 7.15 -57.50 35.07
C MET A 13 5.98 -56.61 35.47
N LEU A 14 5.51 -56.77 36.69
CA LEU A 14 4.58 -55.85 37.35
C LEU A 14 5.34 -54.54 37.65
N VAL A 15 5.21 -53.53 36.78
CA VAL A 15 5.60 -52.16 37.10
C VAL A 15 4.34 -51.42 37.56
N THR A 16 4.23 -51.22 38.87
CA THR A 16 3.27 -50.30 39.47
C THR A 16 3.62 -48.87 39.05
N ALA A 17 2.94 -48.36 38.02
CA ALA A 17 3.01 -46.95 37.64
C ALA A 17 2.32 -46.12 38.74
N PHE A 18 3.11 -45.47 39.59
CA PHE A 18 2.64 -44.34 40.38
C PHE A 18 2.33 -43.19 39.41
N LEU A 19 1.04 -42.99 39.10
CA LEU A 19 0.52 -41.76 38.53
C LEU A 19 0.74 -40.64 39.55
N THR A 20 1.90 -39.96 39.45
CA THR A 20 2.07 -38.65 40.06
C THR A 20 1.32 -37.65 39.19
N THR A 21 0.10 -37.32 39.58
CA THR A 21 -0.59 -36.13 39.07
C THR A 21 0.17 -34.92 39.61
N THR A 22 1.07 -34.37 38.80
CA THR A 22 1.58 -33.02 39.06
C THR A 22 0.35 -32.08 39.00
N PRO A 23 0.08 -31.27 40.03
CA PRO A 23 -0.93 -30.24 39.90
C PRO A 23 -0.50 -29.33 38.75
N ALA A 24 -1.44 -29.04 37.83
CA ALA A 24 -1.22 -27.96 36.88
C ALA A 24 -0.85 -26.70 37.69
N ALA A 25 0.32 -26.12 37.44
CA ALA A 25 0.71 -24.88 38.07
C ALA A 25 -0.39 -23.85 37.80
N THR A 26 -1.09 -23.41 38.85
CA THR A 26 -2.05 -22.31 38.74
C THR A 26 -1.26 -21.08 38.32
N ALA A 27 -1.59 -20.51 37.15
CA ALA A 27 -1.00 -19.25 36.70
C ALA A 27 -1.16 -18.22 37.83
N ALA A 28 -0.07 -17.50 38.17
CA ALA A 28 -0.11 -16.47 39.19
C ALA A 28 -1.16 -15.40 38.81
N ALA A 29 -1.95 -14.96 39.78
CA ALA A 29 -2.94 -13.92 39.55
C ALA A 29 -2.27 -12.60 39.13
N LYS A 30 -2.85 -11.92 38.13
CA LYS A 30 -2.36 -10.61 37.66
C LYS A 30 -2.49 -9.55 38.74
N SER A 31 -1.48 -8.69 38.81
CA SER A 31 -1.46 -7.55 39.75
C SER A 31 -2.01 -6.29 39.10
N VAL A 32 -2.54 -5.37 39.91
CA VAL A 32 -2.96 -4.04 39.45
C VAL A 32 -1.76 -3.10 39.51
N PHE A 33 -1.44 -2.42 38.41
CA PHE A 33 -0.45 -1.35 38.36
C PHE A 33 -1.15 -0.02 38.13
N ILE A 34 -1.18 0.86 39.15
CA ILE A 34 -1.66 2.23 38.99
C ILE A 34 -0.46 3.17 38.86
N PRO A 35 -0.35 3.95 37.76
CA PRO A 35 0.72 4.92 37.59
C PRO A 35 0.84 5.90 38.77
N ALA A 36 2.02 5.97 39.39
CA ALA A 36 2.27 6.88 40.52
C ALA A 36 2.01 8.35 40.17
N ARG A 37 2.25 8.71 38.89
CA ARG A 37 1.98 10.05 38.35
C ARG A 37 0.51 10.45 38.45
N TRP A 38 -0.45 9.52 38.37
CA TRP A 38 -1.87 9.86 38.48
C TRP A 38 -2.23 10.37 39.87
N GLN A 39 -1.60 9.81 40.90
CA GLN A 39 -1.76 10.29 42.28
C GLN A 39 -1.09 11.65 42.48
N SER A 40 0.09 11.87 41.91
CA SER A 40 0.84 13.11 42.12
C SER A 40 0.33 14.31 41.30
N THR A 41 -0.25 14.07 40.12
CA THR A 41 -0.77 15.14 39.24
C THR A 41 -2.28 15.32 39.33
N GLY A 42 -3.02 14.34 39.85
CA GLY A 42 -4.48 14.32 39.80
C GLY A 42 -5.04 14.05 38.40
N GLU A 43 -4.22 13.57 37.45
CA GLU A 43 -4.65 13.25 36.08
C GLU A 43 -5.83 12.28 36.07
N VAL A 44 -5.73 11.20 36.86
CA VAL A 44 -6.82 10.26 37.12
C VAL A 44 -7.07 10.21 38.63
N PRO A 45 -8.05 10.98 39.16
CA PRO A 45 -8.34 11.05 40.59
C PRO A 45 -9.16 9.83 41.07
N TRP A 46 -8.61 8.64 40.83
CA TRP A 46 -9.27 7.38 41.17
C TRP A 46 -9.30 7.15 42.69
N ALA A 47 -10.29 6.39 43.15
CA ALA A 47 -10.39 5.94 44.54
C ALA A 47 -10.84 4.48 44.59
N SER A 48 -10.42 3.74 45.62
CA SER A 48 -10.68 2.29 45.76
C SER A 48 -12.15 1.92 45.78
N ASP A 49 -13.01 2.80 46.30
CA ASP A 49 -14.47 2.64 46.36
C ASP A 49 -15.18 2.88 45.02
N ARG A 50 -14.44 3.28 43.97
CA ARG A 50 -14.93 3.47 42.60
C ARG A 50 -14.22 2.57 41.60
N THR A 51 -14.02 1.31 42.00
CA THR A 51 -13.40 0.29 41.15
C THR A 51 -14.06 -1.07 41.21
N LYS A 52 -13.81 -1.84 40.14
CA LYS A 52 -14.19 -3.25 40.07
C LYS A 52 -13.20 -4.01 39.21
N GLU A 53 -12.85 -5.22 39.64
CA GLU A 53 -11.84 -6.05 38.98
C GLU A 53 -12.44 -7.33 38.43
N SER A 54 -11.80 -7.84 37.37
CA SER A 54 -11.93 -9.20 36.86
C SER A 54 -10.55 -9.87 36.85
N ALA A 55 -10.38 -11.00 36.15
CA ALA A 55 -9.07 -11.67 36.07
C ALA A 55 -8.02 -10.81 35.35
N ASN A 56 -8.43 -10.15 34.27
CA ASN A 56 -7.55 -9.44 33.35
C ASN A 56 -7.70 -7.91 33.39
N PHE A 57 -8.73 -7.37 34.05
CA PHE A 57 -9.05 -5.93 34.00
C PHE A 57 -9.32 -5.33 35.38
N ILE A 58 -9.09 -4.03 35.47
CA ILE A 58 -9.60 -3.16 36.53
C ILE A 58 -10.35 -1.98 35.92
N LEU A 59 -11.61 -1.79 36.31
CA LEU A 59 -12.40 -0.61 35.98
C LEU A 59 -12.15 0.49 37.01
N LEU A 60 -11.93 1.71 36.52
CA LEU A 60 -11.88 2.95 37.29
C LEU A 60 -12.98 3.87 36.79
N TRP A 61 -13.85 4.37 37.67
CA TRP A 61 -14.87 5.35 37.28
C TRP A 61 -14.88 6.59 38.17
N GLY A 62 -15.44 7.65 37.63
CA GLY A 62 -15.43 8.98 38.24
C GLY A 62 -16.53 9.19 39.25
N ASP A 63 -16.38 10.31 39.96
CA ASP A 63 -17.26 10.79 41.03
C ASP A 63 -18.72 10.96 40.62
N ARG A 64 -19.02 11.24 39.34
CA ARG A 64 -20.40 11.45 38.87
C ARG A 64 -21.24 10.16 38.86
N SER A 65 -20.60 9.00 38.87
CA SER A 65 -21.28 7.71 38.98
C SER A 65 -21.44 7.22 40.43
N GLY A 66 -20.93 7.98 41.42
CA GLY A 66 -20.92 7.56 42.82
C GLY A 66 -20.17 6.24 43.06
N THR A 67 -20.45 5.56 44.17
CA THR A 67 -19.88 4.24 44.48
C THR A 67 -20.65 3.08 43.84
N ASN A 68 -21.88 3.32 43.38
CA ASN A 68 -22.68 2.34 42.65
C ASN A 68 -23.09 2.89 41.27
N PRO A 69 -22.33 2.59 40.20
CA PRO A 69 -22.61 3.11 38.87
C PRO A 69 -23.94 2.61 38.28
N LYS A 70 -24.53 1.52 38.78
CA LYS A 70 -25.84 1.02 38.26
C LYS A 70 -27.00 1.95 38.62
N THR A 71 -26.88 2.68 39.73
CA THR A 71 -27.91 3.57 40.26
C THR A 71 -27.60 5.05 40.07
N ALA A 72 -26.52 5.39 39.37
CA ALA A 72 -26.17 6.77 39.05
C ALA A 72 -27.23 7.43 38.15
N PRO A 73 -27.32 8.76 38.10
CA PRO A 73 -28.18 9.43 37.14
C PRO A 73 -27.62 9.31 35.71
N SER A 74 -28.51 9.31 34.72
CA SER A 74 -28.12 9.42 33.31
C SER A 74 -27.42 10.77 33.06
N PRO A 75 -26.34 10.83 32.25
CA PRO A 75 -25.75 9.75 31.44
C PRO A 75 -24.60 8.98 32.13
N TYR A 76 -24.46 9.06 33.45
CA TYR A 76 -23.32 8.50 34.20
C TYR A 76 -23.55 7.05 34.68
N ASN A 77 -24.72 6.48 34.39
CA ASN A 77 -25.07 5.14 34.80
C ASN A 77 -24.52 4.06 33.87
N PHE A 78 -23.98 2.98 34.43
CA PHE A 78 -23.52 1.83 33.68
C PHE A 78 -23.45 0.56 34.54
N ASP A 79 -23.43 -0.60 33.89
CA ASP A 79 -23.25 -1.88 34.57
C ASP A 79 -21.78 -2.35 34.47
N PRO A 80 -21.00 -2.28 35.57
CA PRO A 80 -19.60 -2.71 35.57
C PRO A 80 -19.43 -4.22 35.37
N ASP A 81 -20.43 -5.05 35.73
CA ASP A 81 -20.36 -6.50 35.47
C ASP A 81 -20.47 -6.80 33.98
N ASN A 82 -21.39 -6.14 33.28
CA ASN A 82 -21.55 -6.32 31.84
C ASN A 82 -20.30 -5.86 31.09
N MET A 83 -19.68 -4.77 31.52
CA MET A 83 -18.45 -4.26 30.90
C MET A 83 -17.28 -5.24 31.11
N LEU A 84 -17.04 -5.68 32.35
CA LEU A 84 -15.99 -6.66 32.65
C LEU A 84 -16.21 -7.99 31.93
N SER A 85 -17.43 -8.51 31.92
CA SER A 85 -17.74 -9.78 31.23
C SER A 85 -17.46 -9.71 29.73
N GLN A 86 -17.75 -8.58 29.09
CA GLN A 86 -17.42 -8.37 27.68
C GLN A 86 -15.93 -8.26 27.45
N LEU A 87 -15.22 -7.47 28.26
CA LEU A 87 -13.78 -7.32 28.18
C LEU A 87 -13.06 -8.66 28.35
N GLU A 88 -13.50 -9.51 29.28
CA GLU A 88 -12.96 -10.87 29.45
C GLU A 88 -13.23 -11.76 28.24
N SER A 89 -14.41 -11.64 27.63
CA SER A 89 -14.74 -12.37 26.39
C SER A 89 -13.84 -11.95 25.22
N LEU A 90 -13.63 -10.65 25.06
CA LEU A 90 -12.74 -10.08 24.03
C LEU A 90 -11.27 -10.42 24.29
N TYR A 91 -10.83 -10.37 25.54
CA TYR A 91 -9.49 -10.80 25.96
C TYR A 91 -9.25 -12.27 25.59
N SER A 92 -10.18 -13.15 25.96
CA SER A 92 -10.12 -14.56 25.59
C SER A 92 -10.11 -14.75 24.08
N PHE A 93 -10.89 -13.97 23.32
CA PHE A 93 -10.82 -14.02 21.87
C PHE A 93 -9.43 -13.65 21.36
N TYR A 94 -8.85 -12.52 21.78
CA TYR A 94 -7.54 -12.08 21.27
C TYR A 94 -6.39 -12.99 21.70
N VAL A 95 -6.40 -13.54 22.92
CA VAL A 95 -5.36 -14.46 23.40
C VAL A 95 -5.55 -15.89 22.88
N ASN A 96 -6.76 -16.45 22.99
CA ASN A 96 -6.99 -17.88 22.81
C ASN A 96 -7.47 -18.23 21.40
N THR A 97 -8.39 -17.43 20.84
CA THR A 97 -9.00 -17.70 19.53
C THR A 97 -8.15 -17.15 18.40
N MET A 98 -7.89 -15.84 18.41
CA MET A 98 -7.08 -15.15 17.43
C MET A 98 -5.59 -15.43 17.61
N LYS A 99 -5.15 -15.68 18.86
CA LYS A 99 -3.75 -15.88 19.24
C LYS A 99 -2.87 -14.73 18.78
N PHE A 100 -3.37 -13.51 18.95
CA PHE A 100 -2.76 -12.29 18.41
C PHE A 100 -1.38 -12.04 18.99
N THR A 101 -1.24 -12.09 20.31
CA THR A 101 0.04 -12.06 21.02
C THR A 101 -0.01 -13.07 22.16
N PRO A 102 1.10 -13.78 22.46
CA PRO A 102 1.13 -14.70 23.58
C PRO A 102 0.93 -13.96 24.91
N GLU A 103 0.26 -14.60 25.86
CA GLU A 103 0.11 -14.11 27.22
C GLU A 103 1.41 -14.32 28.02
N THR A 104 2.39 -13.47 27.77
CA THR A 104 3.70 -13.47 28.46
C THR A 104 4.10 -12.06 28.85
N GLY A 105 5.18 -11.93 29.64
CA GLY A 105 5.73 -10.64 30.06
C GLY A 105 4.69 -9.76 30.76
N LEU A 106 4.60 -8.50 30.36
CA LEU A 106 3.72 -7.51 30.98
C LEU A 106 2.23 -7.85 30.87
N LEU A 107 1.81 -8.49 29.77
CA LEU A 107 0.42 -8.93 29.58
C LEU A 107 0.02 -10.01 30.60
N ALA A 108 0.94 -10.91 30.95
CA ALA A 108 0.73 -11.94 31.97
C ALA A 108 0.88 -11.42 33.40
N GLN A 109 1.49 -10.24 33.59
CA GLN A 109 1.82 -9.70 34.91
C GLN A 109 0.77 -8.73 35.46
N TYR A 110 0.21 -7.87 34.59
CA TYR A 110 -0.63 -6.75 35.00
C TYR A 110 -2.03 -6.81 34.41
N LYS A 111 -3.03 -6.39 35.19
CA LYS A 111 -4.39 -6.15 34.71
C LYS A 111 -4.42 -4.90 33.83
N ILE A 112 -5.17 -4.96 32.73
CA ILE A 112 -5.43 -3.81 31.85
C ILE A 112 -6.33 -2.82 32.58
N ILE A 113 -5.98 -1.54 32.54
CA ILE A 113 -6.75 -0.48 33.18
C ILE A 113 -7.85 -0.03 32.22
N VAL A 114 -9.06 0.14 32.74
CA VAL A 114 -10.19 0.70 32.00
C VAL A 114 -10.69 1.93 32.74
N ILE A 115 -10.45 3.10 32.15
CA ILE A 115 -10.99 4.37 32.62
C ILE A 115 -12.37 4.53 31.98
N VAL A 116 -13.43 4.42 32.79
CA VAL A 116 -14.80 4.64 32.32
C VAL A 116 -15.01 6.13 32.18
N THR A 117 -14.85 6.67 30.97
CA THR A 117 -14.89 8.12 30.71
C THR A 117 -16.29 8.68 30.85
N ARG A 118 -16.43 10.01 30.83
CA ARG A 118 -17.71 10.72 31.02
C ARG A 118 -18.39 10.54 32.37
N THR A 119 -17.79 9.77 33.27
CA THR A 119 -18.23 9.60 34.66
C THR A 119 -17.48 10.51 35.64
N TRP A 120 -16.50 11.29 35.14
CA TRP A 120 -15.62 12.15 35.92
C TRP A 120 -16.08 13.60 35.87
N SER A 121 -15.89 14.35 36.96
CA SER A 121 -15.94 15.82 36.94
C SER A 121 -14.75 16.45 36.24
N ASN A 122 -13.64 15.71 36.08
CA ASN A 122 -12.42 16.14 35.41
C ASN A 122 -12.59 16.14 33.88
N ALA A 123 -12.60 17.31 33.25
CA ALA A 123 -12.88 17.48 31.82
C ALA A 123 -11.92 16.74 30.86
N PRO A 124 -10.59 16.65 31.12
CA PRO A 124 -9.67 15.85 30.31
C PRO A 124 -9.97 14.35 30.24
N LEU A 125 -10.80 13.82 31.16
CA LEU A 125 -11.25 12.42 31.14
C LEU A 125 -12.58 12.23 30.38
N ASP A 126 -13.02 13.25 29.65
CA ASP A 126 -14.11 13.14 28.68
C ASP A 126 -13.55 12.71 27.32
N ALA A 127 -13.67 11.42 27.02
CA ALA A 127 -13.38 10.84 25.72
C ALA A 127 -14.46 9.82 25.36
N TRP A 128 -14.65 9.57 24.06
CA TRP A 128 -15.61 8.55 23.61
C TRP A 128 -15.04 7.14 23.79
N ALA A 129 -13.90 6.87 23.16
CA ALA A 129 -13.23 5.58 23.14
C ALA A 129 -11.77 5.81 22.69
N THR A 130 -10.79 5.25 23.41
CA THR A 130 -9.38 5.14 22.96
C THR A 130 -8.70 3.96 23.65
N GLY A 131 -7.93 3.16 22.93
CA GLY A 131 -7.06 2.13 23.47
C GLY A 131 -5.58 2.50 23.35
N GLY A 132 -4.77 2.05 24.30
CA GLY A 132 -3.33 2.32 24.27
C GLY A 132 -2.60 1.71 25.45
N SER A 133 -1.55 2.39 25.90
CA SER A 133 -0.75 1.99 27.05
C SER A 133 -0.28 3.21 27.86
N THR A 134 0.15 2.97 29.09
CA THR A 134 0.77 3.99 29.94
C THR A 134 2.04 3.46 30.59
N ASP A 135 2.97 4.37 30.86
CA ASP A 135 4.23 4.14 31.59
C ASP A 135 5.13 3.07 30.95
N GLY A 136 4.88 2.73 29.66
CA GLY A 136 5.55 1.64 28.96
C GLY A 136 5.32 0.27 29.61
N LYS A 137 4.26 0.10 30.42
CA LYS A 137 4.06 -1.06 31.29
C LYS A 137 2.70 -1.73 31.17
N VAL A 138 1.62 -0.97 31.10
CA VAL A 138 0.26 -1.51 31.20
C VAL A 138 -0.63 -0.94 30.11
N GLY A 139 -1.52 -1.77 29.58
CA GLY A 139 -2.59 -1.37 28.68
C GLY A 139 -3.61 -0.49 29.38
N VAL A 140 -4.13 0.50 28.65
CA VAL A 140 -5.18 1.40 29.13
C VAL A 140 -6.26 1.53 28.06
N ILE A 141 -7.51 1.49 28.48
CA ILE A 141 -8.67 1.83 27.66
C ILE A 141 -9.39 3.00 28.32
N ASN A 142 -9.65 4.07 27.56
CA ASN A 142 -10.59 5.11 27.93
C ASN A 142 -11.89 4.82 27.17
N ILE A 143 -13.01 4.62 27.86
CA ILE A 143 -14.25 4.23 27.18
C ILE A 143 -15.49 4.80 27.87
N ALA A 144 -16.36 5.43 27.09
CA ALA A 144 -17.62 5.93 27.58
C ALA A 144 -18.58 4.76 27.82
N PRO A 145 -19.48 4.81 28.82
CA PRO A 145 -20.49 3.77 29.04
C PRO A 145 -21.26 3.33 27.77
N ALA A 146 -21.68 4.31 26.97
CA ALA A 146 -22.43 4.05 25.74
C ALA A 146 -21.58 3.42 24.62
N ALA A 147 -20.25 3.54 24.69
CA ALA A 147 -19.32 2.89 23.76
C ALA A 147 -18.94 1.47 24.21
N ALA A 148 -19.32 1.05 25.43
CA ALA A 148 -19.03 -0.28 26.00
C ALA A 148 -20.28 -1.18 26.13
N LEU A 149 -21.36 -0.87 25.39
CA LEU A 149 -22.59 -1.66 25.39
C LEU A 149 -22.34 -3.10 24.90
N PRO A 150 -23.17 -4.08 25.32
CA PRO A 150 -23.14 -5.47 24.84
C PRO A 150 -22.95 -5.59 23.32
N GLY A 151 -21.84 -6.22 22.91
CA GLY A 151 -21.51 -6.44 21.49
C GLY A 151 -20.88 -5.21 20.81
N SER A 152 -20.33 -4.27 21.58
CA SER A 152 -19.70 -3.07 21.04
C SER A 152 -18.50 -3.40 20.16
N TRP A 153 -18.63 -3.07 18.88
CA TRP A 153 -17.55 -3.12 17.92
C TRP A 153 -16.42 -2.15 18.28
N GLY A 154 -16.76 -0.95 18.79
CA GLY A 154 -15.78 0.03 19.24
C GLY A 154 -14.95 -0.49 20.42
N LEU A 155 -15.55 -1.19 21.37
CA LEU A 155 -14.80 -1.78 22.50
C LEU A 155 -13.80 -2.85 22.03
N ALA A 156 -14.18 -3.66 21.03
CA ALA A 156 -13.26 -4.61 20.41
C ALA A 156 -12.10 -3.88 19.72
N HIS A 157 -12.38 -2.83 18.95
CA HIS A 157 -11.38 -1.99 18.29
C HIS A 157 -10.39 -1.40 19.30
N GLU A 158 -10.86 -0.75 20.37
CA GLU A 158 -9.97 -0.15 21.37
C GLU A 158 -9.14 -1.19 22.14
N LEU A 159 -9.72 -2.34 22.47
CA LEU A 159 -8.94 -3.42 23.07
C LEU A 159 -7.90 -3.96 22.07
N GLY A 160 -8.19 -3.92 20.77
CA GLY A 160 -7.23 -4.18 19.70
C GLY A 160 -5.96 -3.31 19.84
N HIS A 161 -6.10 -2.01 20.03
CA HIS A 161 -4.96 -1.11 20.26
C HIS A 161 -4.15 -1.45 21.52
N VAL A 162 -4.81 -1.87 22.60
CA VAL A 162 -4.11 -2.35 23.79
C VAL A 162 -3.25 -3.58 23.47
N PHE A 163 -3.81 -4.54 22.74
CA PHE A 163 -3.11 -5.74 22.32
C PHE A 163 -1.97 -5.46 21.35
N GLN A 164 -2.13 -4.50 20.43
CA GLN A 164 -1.07 -4.01 19.54
C GLN A 164 0.13 -3.46 20.33
N ASN A 165 -0.13 -2.67 21.38
CA ASN A 165 0.93 -2.18 22.27
C ASN A 165 1.68 -3.36 22.93
N TYR A 166 0.96 -4.37 23.43
CA TYR A 166 1.56 -5.52 24.10
C TYR A 166 2.50 -6.36 23.21
N THR A 167 2.47 -6.20 21.88
CA THR A 167 3.44 -6.90 21.02
C THR A 167 4.86 -6.36 21.18
N PHE A 168 5.05 -5.13 21.67
CA PHE A 168 6.36 -4.51 21.84
C PHE A 168 6.59 -3.77 23.17
N LEU A 169 5.59 -3.66 24.05
CA LEU A 169 5.79 -3.11 25.39
C LEU A 169 6.91 -3.87 26.13
N GLY A 170 7.86 -3.11 26.68
CA GLY A 170 9.06 -3.66 27.33
C GLY A 170 10.13 -4.20 26.36
N ARG A 171 9.96 -4.05 25.04
CA ARG A 171 10.90 -4.53 24.00
C ARG A 171 11.41 -3.35 23.16
N SER A 172 12.63 -2.89 23.44
CA SER A 172 13.28 -1.87 22.61
C SER A 172 13.55 -2.38 21.18
N GLY A 173 13.34 -1.52 20.18
CA GLY A 173 13.63 -1.83 18.77
C GLY A 173 12.53 -2.59 18.02
N TYR A 174 11.38 -2.87 18.66
CA TYR A 174 10.25 -3.60 18.08
C TYR A 174 8.99 -2.74 17.98
N GLY A 175 8.02 -3.23 17.21
CA GLY A 175 6.70 -2.62 17.04
C GLY A 175 6.63 -1.68 15.83
N PHE A 176 5.41 -1.30 15.45
CA PHE A 176 5.16 -0.36 14.37
C PHE A 176 5.26 1.09 14.87
N THR A 177 6.46 1.51 15.27
CA THR A 177 6.69 2.85 15.84
C THR A 177 7.24 3.86 14.83
N ASP A 178 7.63 3.42 13.63
CA ASP A 178 8.01 4.30 12.53
C ASP A 178 6.82 5.18 12.14
N PRO A 179 6.99 6.50 11.89
CA PRO A 179 5.88 7.39 11.54
C PRO A 179 5.05 6.92 10.34
N SER A 180 5.65 6.14 9.44
CA SER A 180 4.98 5.59 8.26
C SER A 180 4.04 4.41 8.53
N ALA A 181 4.11 3.83 9.73
CA ALA A 181 3.21 2.79 10.16
C ALA A 181 1.96 3.33 10.87
N GLY A 182 1.85 4.65 11.08
CA GLY A 182 0.77 5.25 11.89
C GLY A 182 -0.64 4.88 11.44
N THR A 183 -0.92 4.86 10.14
CA THR A 183 -2.23 4.46 9.61
C THR A 183 -2.55 2.99 9.83
N PHE A 184 -1.53 2.13 9.89
CA PHE A 184 -1.69 0.69 10.06
C PHE A 184 -2.20 0.27 11.43
N TRP A 185 -1.93 1.07 12.47
CA TRP A 185 -2.48 0.86 13.81
C TRP A 185 -4.00 0.70 13.77
N GLU A 186 -4.63 1.58 13.02
CA GLU A 186 -6.08 1.72 12.98
C GLU A 186 -6.68 0.78 11.94
N THR A 187 -6.03 0.64 10.78
CA THR A 187 -6.32 -0.41 9.80
C THR A 187 -6.39 -1.80 10.44
N SER A 188 -5.45 -2.08 11.35
CA SER A 188 -5.35 -3.40 11.96
C SER A 188 -6.26 -3.55 13.18
N ALA A 189 -6.61 -2.48 13.89
CA ALA A 189 -7.63 -2.52 14.94
C ALA A 189 -9.03 -2.75 14.33
N GLU A 190 -9.34 -2.09 13.20
CA GLU A 190 -10.50 -2.38 12.36
C GLU A 190 -10.56 -3.85 11.93
N PHE A 191 -9.46 -4.37 11.41
CA PHE A 191 -9.36 -5.78 11.03
C PHE A 191 -9.59 -6.72 12.22
N MET A 192 -9.01 -6.42 13.39
CA MET A 192 -9.17 -7.19 14.62
C MET A 192 -10.63 -7.19 15.08
N ALA A 193 -11.30 -6.05 15.09
CA ALA A 193 -12.71 -5.93 15.46
C ALA A 193 -13.62 -6.66 14.45
N MET A 194 -13.30 -6.62 13.15
CA MET A 194 -13.95 -7.44 12.12
C MET A 194 -13.82 -8.95 12.35
N GLN A 195 -12.77 -9.42 13.04
CA GLN A 195 -12.67 -10.85 13.39
C GLN A 195 -13.60 -11.25 14.54
N VAL A 196 -13.93 -10.30 15.42
CA VAL A 196 -14.81 -10.52 16.57
C VAL A 196 -16.28 -10.37 16.16
N TYR A 197 -16.59 -9.24 15.51
CA TYR A 197 -17.95 -8.79 15.23
C TYR A 197 -18.12 -8.43 13.73
N PRO A 198 -18.00 -9.42 12.83
CA PRO A 198 -17.93 -9.20 11.37
C PRO A 198 -19.17 -8.56 10.73
N LYS A 199 -20.30 -8.50 11.47
CA LYS A 199 -21.61 -8.03 10.98
C LYS A 199 -22.07 -6.73 11.63
N THR A 200 -21.25 -6.11 12.48
CA THR A 200 -21.65 -4.95 13.29
C THR A 200 -21.22 -3.62 12.65
N ALA A 201 -19.97 -3.51 12.24
CA ALA A 201 -19.40 -2.35 11.55
C ALA A 201 -18.18 -2.79 10.72
N ALA A 202 -17.69 -1.94 9.81
CA ALA A 202 -16.58 -2.26 8.90
C ALA A 202 -15.69 -1.04 8.57
N GLY A 203 -15.59 -0.08 9.50
CA GLY A 203 -14.80 1.14 9.33
C GLY A 203 -15.34 2.12 8.27
N ASP A 204 -14.51 3.10 7.88
CA ASP A 204 -14.86 4.14 6.89
C ASP A 204 -14.59 3.67 5.45
N LEU A 205 -15.45 2.78 4.96
CA LEU A 205 -15.37 2.26 3.58
C LEU A 205 -15.68 3.33 2.52
N THR A 206 -16.45 4.37 2.86
CA THR A 206 -16.78 5.45 1.91
C THR A 206 -15.52 6.20 1.52
N ARG A 207 -14.72 6.57 2.51
CA ARG A 207 -13.47 7.28 2.27
C ARG A 207 -12.48 6.41 1.50
N PHE A 208 -12.30 5.15 1.93
CA PHE A 208 -11.39 4.22 1.25
C PHE A 208 -11.71 4.06 -0.23
N ILE A 209 -12.98 3.77 -0.59
CA ILE A 209 -13.38 3.54 -1.99
C ILE A 209 -13.19 4.78 -2.86
N ARG A 210 -13.36 5.98 -2.29
CA ARG A 210 -13.14 7.23 -3.04
C ARG A 210 -11.66 7.54 -3.25
N THR A 211 -10.77 6.96 -2.45
CA THR A 211 -9.35 7.32 -2.45
C THR A 211 -8.43 6.15 -2.79
N GLU A 212 -8.94 5.06 -3.37
CA GLU A 212 -8.17 3.83 -3.68
C GLU A 212 -6.85 4.09 -4.42
N ASN A 213 -6.75 5.19 -5.17
CA ASN A 213 -5.55 5.61 -5.88
C ASN A 213 -4.45 6.22 -4.98
N LEU A 214 -4.76 6.69 -3.77
CA LEU A 214 -3.79 7.25 -2.85
C LEU A 214 -2.86 6.16 -2.29
N ALA A 215 -1.76 6.56 -1.65
CA ALA A 215 -0.80 5.62 -1.10
C ALA A 215 -1.50 4.70 -0.08
N TYR A 216 -1.09 3.43 0.00
CA TYR A 216 -1.68 2.48 0.96
C TYR A 216 -1.72 3.05 2.39
N SER A 217 -0.65 3.76 2.78
CA SER A 217 -0.48 4.36 4.10
C SER A 217 -1.04 5.79 4.22
N SER A 218 -1.84 6.25 3.26
CA SER A 218 -2.53 7.54 3.34
C SER A 218 -3.45 7.60 4.55
N SER A 219 -3.50 8.74 5.24
CA SER A 219 -4.48 8.96 6.31
C SER A 219 -5.93 8.93 5.84
N ARG A 220 -6.19 8.91 4.52
CA ARG A 220 -7.54 8.70 3.97
C ARG A 220 -7.95 7.23 3.94
N HIS A 221 -7.01 6.32 4.15
CA HIS A 221 -7.25 4.88 4.19
C HIS A 221 -7.40 4.32 5.59
N HIS A 222 -6.78 4.98 6.57
CA HIS A 222 -6.84 4.77 8.02
C HIS A 222 -7.85 3.69 8.50
N TYR A 223 -9.17 3.97 8.46
CA TYR A 223 -10.21 3.07 8.98
C TYR A 223 -10.78 2.07 7.96
N GLY A 224 -10.47 2.18 6.66
CA GLY A 224 -11.16 1.46 5.59
C GLY A 224 -10.30 0.51 4.76
N ASN A 225 -8.97 0.52 4.91
CA ASN A 225 -8.05 -0.31 4.10
C ASN A 225 -7.75 -1.70 4.70
N TRP A 226 -8.53 -2.16 5.68
CA TRP A 226 -8.35 -3.47 6.32
C TRP A 226 -8.52 -4.66 5.35
N MET A 227 -9.09 -4.45 4.16
CA MET A 227 -9.22 -5.49 3.13
C MET A 227 -7.87 -6.05 2.66
N LEU A 228 -6.78 -5.28 2.75
CA LEU A 228 -5.45 -5.84 2.48
C LEU A 228 -5.12 -6.93 3.52
N LEU A 229 -5.41 -6.69 4.80
CA LEU A 229 -5.21 -7.68 5.86
C LEU A 229 -6.11 -8.91 5.67
N GLN A 230 -7.33 -8.72 5.16
CA GLN A 230 -8.20 -9.82 4.78
C GLN A 230 -7.63 -10.65 3.60
N TYR A 231 -7.05 -10.01 2.59
CA TYR A 231 -6.31 -10.72 1.52
C TYR A 231 -5.11 -11.49 2.08
N ILE A 232 -4.32 -10.89 2.99
CA ILE A 232 -3.19 -11.56 3.64
C ILE A 232 -3.68 -12.77 4.43
N LYS A 233 -4.78 -12.65 5.18
CA LYS A 233 -5.40 -13.77 5.90
C LYS A 233 -5.86 -14.87 4.97
N ASP A 234 -6.53 -14.54 3.87
CA ASP A 234 -7.03 -15.53 2.91
C ASP A 234 -5.89 -16.29 2.22
N ARG A 235 -4.74 -15.64 2.02
CA ARG A 235 -3.59 -16.23 1.35
C ARG A 235 -2.61 -16.95 2.28
N ASP A 236 -2.20 -16.30 3.37
CA ASP A 236 -1.13 -16.76 4.27
C ASP A 236 -1.65 -17.22 5.63
N GLY A 237 -2.96 -17.10 5.88
CA GLY A 237 -3.58 -17.42 7.15
C GLY A 237 -3.52 -16.28 8.16
N LEU A 238 -4.42 -16.35 9.15
CA LEU A 238 -4.51 -15.37 10.24
C LEU A 238 -3.21 -15.24 11.05
N ALA A 239 -2.42 -16.31 11.14
CA ALA A 239 -1.14 -16.30 11.83
C ALA A 239 -0.15 -15.29 11.21
N MET A 240 -0.21 -15.04 9.91
CA MET A 240 0.64 -14.03 9.26
C MET A 240 0.35 -12.62 9.81
N PHE A 241 -0.93 -12.29 10.00
CA PHE A 241 -1.32 -11.02 10.63
C PHE A 241 -0.76 -10.88 12.05
N ASN A 242 -0.83 -11.93 12.85
CA ASN A 242 -0.25 -11.92 14.20
C ASN A 242 1.27 -11.73 14.15
N ARG A 243 1.95 -12.42 13.22
CA ARG A 243 3.40 -12.29 13.01
C ARG A 243 3.80 -10.88 12.60
N LEU A 244 3.01 -10.19 11.76
CA LEU A 244 3.28 -8.79 11.39
C LEU A 244 3.52 -7.92 12.63
N TRP A 245 2.64 -8.01 13.62
CA TRP A 245 2.77 -7.20 14.84
C TRP A 245 3.84 -7.70 15.81
N ASN A 246 4.02 -9.00 15.96
CA ASN A 246 4.95 -9.57 16.95
C ASN A 246 6.42 -9.57 16.48
N GLU A 247 6.64 -9.58 15.17
CA GLU A 247 7.96 -9.59 14.52
C GLU A 247 8.33 -8.24 13.89
N ALA A 248 7.47 -7.21 13.96
CA ALA A 248 7.76 -5.86 13.49
C ALA A 248 9.00 -5.27 14.17
N ARG A 249 9.86 -4.64 13.38
CA ARG A 249 10.96 -3.82 13.89
C ARG A 249 10.51 -2.36 13.93
N SER A 250 10.98 -1.63 14.95
CA SER A 250 10.63 -0.22 15.23
C SER A 250 10.79 0.74 14.05
N ASN A 251 11.64 0.40 13.08
CA ASN A 251 11.96 1.17 11.91
C ASN A 251 11.42 0.55 10.62
N GLU A 252 10.41 -0.32 10.65
CA GLU A 252 9.83 -0.93 9.45
C GLU A 252 8.46 -0.36 9.13
N HIS A 253 8.20 -0.21 7.82
CA HIS A 253 6.85 -0.08 7.30
C HIS A 253 6.15 -1.45 7.33
N PRO A 254 4.81 -1.53 7.53
CA PRO A 254 4.08 -2.81 7.55
C PRO A 254 4.30 -3.71 6.33
N LEU A 255 4.39 -3.12 5.14
CA LEU A 255 4.70 -3.87 3.91
C LEU A 255 6.15 -4.36 3.84
N GLU A 256 7.11 -3.65 4.47
CA GLU A 256 8.49 -4.13 4.59
C GLU A 256 8.58 -5.30 5.56
N THR A 257 7.90 -5.20 6.72
CA THR A 257 7.77 -6.29 7.67
C THR A 257 7.15 -7.51 6.99
N TYR A 258 6.04 -7.33 6.27
CA TYR A 258 5.39 -8.39 5.52
C TYR A 258 6.32 -9.07 4.52
N ARG A 259 6.99 -8.28 3.67
CA ARG A 259 7.97 -8.78 2.70
C ARG A 259 9.04 -9.64 3.37
N ARG A 260 9.62 -9.14 4.47
CA ARG A 260 10.65 -9.83 5.24
C ARG A 260 10.15 -11.15 5.84
N ILE A 261 9.02 -11.13 6.56
CA ILE A 261 8.54 -12.30 7.31
C ILE A 261 7.87 -13.37 6.43
N ALA A 262 7.39 -12.97 5.25
CA ALA A 262 6.89 -13.86 4.22
C ALA A 262 8.02 -14.44 3.35
N GLY A 263 9.26 -13.94 3.48
CA GLY A 263 10.41 -14.42 2.73
C GLY A 263 10.32 -14.15 1.23
N ILE A 264 9.76 -13.00 0.85
CA ILE A 264 9.56 -12.61 -0.55
C ILE A 264 10.41 -11.39 -0.92
N ASP A 265 10.69 -11.23 -2.20
CA ASP A 265 11.35 -10.03 -2.72
C ASP A 265 10.34 -8.91 -3.02
N GLN A 266 10.84 -7.77 -3.51
CA GLN A 266 9.99 -6.64 -3.86
C GLN A 266 9.07 -6.92 -5.05
N ALA A 267 9.53 -7.68 -6.04
CA ALA A 267 8.74 -7.98 -7.23
C ALA A 267 7.53 -8.84 -6.87
N GLU A 268 7.71 -9.81 -5.99
CA GLU A 268 6.66 -10.67 -5.46
C GLU A 268 5.70 -9.90 -4.54
N LEU A 269 6.19 -8.96 -3.72
CA LEU A 269 5.31 -8.04 -2.96
C LEU A 269 4.41 -7.24 -3.91
N ASN A 270 5.00 -6.64 -4.95
CA ASN A 270 4.29 -5.85 -5.95
C ASN A 270 3.23 -6.69 -6.68
N ARG A 271 3.59 -7.93 -7.08
CA ARG A 271 2.67 -8.88 -7.70
C ARG A 271 1.48 -9.20 -6.80
N ARG A 272 1.73 -9.46 -5.51
CA ARG A 272 0.70 -9.74 -4.49
C ARG A 272 -0.24 -8.56 -4.29
N LEU A 273 0.27 -7.32 -4.33
CA LEU A 273 -0.58 -6.13 -4.24
C LEU A 273 -1.40 -5.88 -5.53
N GLY A 274 -0.87 -6.29 -6.68
CA GLY A 274 -1.64 -6.41 -7.93
C GLY A 274 -2.85 -7.36 -7.80
N GLU A 275 -2.64 -8.56 -7.26
CA GLU A 275 -3.72 -9.53 -7.02
C GLU A 275 -4.75 -9.03 -6.01
N TYR A 276 -4.30 -8.39 -4.93
CA TYR A 276 -5.17 -7.73 -3.96
C TYR A 276 -6.08 -6.69 -4.64
N ALA A 277 -5.51 -5.83 -5.48
CA ALA A 277 -6.27 -4.82 -6.20
C ALA A 277 -7.27 -5.45 -7.20
N GLN A 278 -6.91 -6.57 -7.87
CA GLN A 278 -7.86 -7.32 -8.71
C GLN A 278 -9.06 -7.83 -7.91
N ARG A 279 -8.86 -8.30 -6.68
CA ARG A 279 -9.95 -8.79 -5.81
C ARG A 279 -10.91 -7.69 -5.36
N ASN A 280 -10.44 -6.44 -5.22
CA ASN A 280 -11.30 -5.30 -4.90
C ASN A 280 -12.30 -4.94 -6.02
N VAL A 281 -12.19 -5.52 -7.22
CA VAL A 281 -13.19 -5.33 -8.29
C VAL A 281 -14.55 -5.90 -7.89
N THR A 282 -14.58 -7.08 -7.27
CA THR A 282 -15.82 -7.77 -6.87
C THR A 282 -15.89 -8.07 -5.37
N TRP A 283 -14.90 -7.58 -4.62
CA TRP A 283 -14.71 -7.84 -3.19
C TRP A 283 -14.54 -9.34 -2.90
N ASP A 284 -13.70 -10.01 -3.68
CA ASP A 284 -13.50 -11.47 -3.65
C ASP A 284 -12.60 -11.92 -2.49
N TYR A 285 -13.22 -11.97 -1.30
CA TYR A 285 -12.63 -12.37 -0.04
C TYR A 285 -13.48 -13.45 0.65
N SER A 286 -12.86 -14.25 1.53
CA SER A 286 -13.57 -15.32 2.25
C SER A 286 -14.71 -14.81 3.14
N ASN A 287 -14.62 -13.59 3.65
CA ASN A 287 -15.64 -12.93 4.48
C ASN A 287 -16.62 -12.05 3.68
N ARG A 288 -16.67 -12.18 2.35
CA ARG A 288 -17.53 -11.37 1.47
C ARG A 288 -18.98 -11.26 1.94
N ALA A 289 -19.58 -12.37 2.37
CA ALA A 289 -20.97 -12.39 2.81
C ALA A 289 -21.22 -11.48 4.04
N ASP A 290 -20.22 -11.28 4.89
CA ASP A 290 -20.36 -10.50 6.11
C ASP A 290 -20.23 -8.99 5.86
N PHE A 291 -19.31 -8.55 4.99
CA PHE A 291 -19.08 -7.11 4.79
C PHE A 291 -19.81 -6.49 3.59
N MET A 292 -20.26 -7.29 2.60
CA MET A 292 -21.01 -6.75 1.45
C MET A 292 -22.26 -5.94 1.83
N PRO A 293 -23.00 -6.23 2.93
CA PRO A 293 -24.06 -5.35 3.41
C PRO A 293 -23.59 -3.91 3.68
N PHE A 294 -22.37 -3.71 4.19
CA PHE A 294 -21.83 -2.37 4.40
C PHE A 294 -21.53 -1.68 3.07
N ILE A 295 -20.92 -2.39 2.11
CA ILE A 295 -20.69 -1.88 0.74
C ILE A 295 -22.01 -1.45 0.10
N ASN A 296 -23.05 -2.26 0.21
CA ASN A 296 -24.37 -1.95 -0.37
C ASN A 296 -25.09 -0.80 0.32
N SER A 297 -24.70 -0.46 1.56
CA SER A 297 -25.25 0.66 2.33
C SER A 297 -24.56 2.00 2.08
N LEU A 298 -23.46 2.00 1.32
CA LEU A 298 -22.72 3.22 1.00
C LEU A 298 -23.56 4.16 0.12
N TYR A 299 -23.10 5.41 0.05
CA TYR A 299 -23.74 6.44 -0.76
C TYR A 299 -23.97 5.96 -2.20
N PRO A 300 -25.16 6.21 -2.77
CA PRO A 300 -25.56 5.62 -4.04
C PRO A 300 -24.64 6.00 -5.19
N PHE A 301 -24.04 7.18 -5.16
CA PHE A 301 -23.09 7.64 -6.19
C PHE A 301 -21.69 7.03 -6.05
N VAL A 302 -21.31 6.57 -4.86
CA VAL A 302 -20.02 5.88 -4.62
C VAL A 302 -20.08 4.48 -5.21
N THR A 303 -21.19 3.76 -5.03
CA THR A 303 -21.36 2.39 -5.53
C THR A 303 -21.86 2.34 -6.98
N ALA A 304 -22.45 3.42 -7.50
CA ALA A 304 -22.87 3.55 -8.90
C ALA A 304 -21.72 3.28 -9.89
N TYR A 305 -20.49 3.65 -9.50
CA TYR A 305 -19.33 3.56 -10.36
C TYR A 305 -18.16 2.93 -9.63
N ASN A 306 -17.92 1.66 -9.94
CA ASN A 306 -16.74 0.96 -9.47
C ASN A 306 -15.50 1.39 -10.26
N GLY A 307 -14.63 2.21 -9.65
CA GLY A 307 -13.37 2.65 -10.24
C GLY A 307 -13.36 4.07 -10.79
N VAL A 308 -12.31 4.41 -11.55
CA VAL A 308 -11.99 5.77 -12.03
C VAL A 308 -12.30 5.95 -13.52
N GLU A 309 -12.39 7.20 -13.95
CA GLU A 309 -12.46 7.54 -15.38
C GLU A 309 -11.07 7.73 -15.99
N VAL A 310 -11.01 7.67 -17.32
CA VAL A 310 -9.79 7.92 -18.11
C VAL A 310 -10.03 9.05 -19.09
N GLN A 311 -8.95 9.70 -19.51
CA GLN A 311 -8.99 10.75 -20.51
C GLN A 311 -8.60 10.17 -21.87
N ALA A 312 -9.38 10.46 -22.90
CA ALA A 312 -8.99 10.15 -24.27
C ALA A 312 -7.89 11.11 -24.73
N VAL A 313 -6.74 10.55 -25.13
CA VAL A 313 -5.73 11.30 -25.87
C VAL A 313 -6.11 11.28 -27.35
N ASN A 314 -6.42 10.08 -27.86
CA ASN A 314 -7.06 9.88 -29.16
C ASN A 314 -8.00 8.67 -29.08
N ALA A 315 -9.29 8.94 -28.88
CA ALA A 315 -10.31 7.89 -28.76
C ALA A 315 -10.42 7.01 -30.01
N ALA A 316 -10.23 7.58 -31.21
CA ALA A 316 -10.31 6.84 -32.46
C ALA A 316 -9.14 5.84 -32.61
N ALA A 317 -7.98 6.16 -32.06
CA ALA A 317 -6.83 5.25 -32.00
C ALA A 317 -6.91 4.25 -30.83
N GLY A 318 -7.89 4.39 -29.93
CA GLY A 318 -8.01 3.64 -28.69
C GLY A 318 -6.99 4.05 -27.62
N HIS A 319 -6.45 5.27 -27.71
CA HIS A 319 -5.39 5.78 -26.83
C HIS A 319 -5.96 6.64 -25.70
N PHE A 320 -5.73 6.20 -24.46
CA PHE A 320 -6.21 6.80 -23.23
C PHE A 320 -5.09 6.99 -22.20
N ARG A 321 -5.33 7.86 -21.23
CA ARG A 321 -4.46 8.06 -20.07
C ARG A 321 -5.26 8.17 -18.78
N ILE A 322 -4.62 7.83 -17.66
CA ILE A 322 -5.14 8.25 -16.36
C ILE A 322 -4.86 9.76 -16.16
N SER A 323 -5.73 10.46 -15.44
CA SER A 323 -5.41 11.80 -14.95
C SER A 323 -4.23 11.72 -13.98
N ASP A 324 -3.25 12.61 -14.08
CA ASP A 324 -2.07 12.62 -13.20
C ASP A 324 -2.46 12.74 -11.71
N ALA A 325 -3.62 13.34 -11.44
CA ALA A 325 -4.18 13.44 -10.10
C ALA A 325 -4.85 12.16 -9.58
N LEU A 326 -5.31 11.29 -10.48
CA LEU A 326 -5.93 10.01 -10.14
C LEU A 326 -4.99 8.84 -10.38
N ALA A 327 -3.77 9.09 -10.89
CA ALA A 327 -2.72 8.09 -10.99
C ALA A 327 -2.50 7.41 -9.62
N PRO A 328 -2.22 6.10 -9.60
CA PRO A 328 -1.99 5.41 -8.35
C PRO A 328 -0.72 5.95 -7.71
N SER A 329 -0.73 6.12 -6.39
CA SER A 329 0.45 6.35 -5.56
C SER A 329 1.00 5.01 -5.05
N ASP A 330 1.99 5.01 -4.15
CA ASP A 330 2.57 3.80 -3.56
C ASP A 330 1.50 2.80 -3.10
N TYR A 331 1.36 1.71 -3.85
CA TYR A 331 0.43 0.63 -3.59
C TYR A 331 -1.06 1.03 -3.57
N GLY A 332 -1.36 2.26 -4.00
CA GLY A 332 -2.68 2.66 -4.45
C GLY A 332 -2.98 2.04 -5.82
N TYR A 333 -4.25 2.03 -6.20
CA TYR A 333 -4.67 1.38 -7.44
C TYR A 333 -5.83 2.10 -8.13
N ASN A 334 -5.92 1.85 -9.44
CA ASN A 334 -7.05 2.23 -10.26
C ASN A 334 -7.79 0.99 -10.72
N LYS A 335 -9.13 1.09 -10.78
CA LYS A 335 -10.00 0.17 -11.50
C LYS A 335 -10.59 0.92 -12.68
N ILE A 336 -10.37 0.46 -13.90
CA ILE A 336 -10.91 1.07 -15.12
C ILE A 336 -11.84 0.05 -15.76
N ARG A 337 -13.14 0.34 -15.76
CA ARG A 337 -14.14 -0.51 -16.42
C ARG A 337 -13.97 -0.42 -17.94
N LEU A 338 -13.93 -1.57 -18.58
CA LEU A 338 -13.82 -1.76 -20.02
C LEU A 338 -15.07 -2.49 -20.52
N VAL A 339 -15.50 -2.11 -21.72
CA VAL A 339 -16.58 -2.74 -22.48
C VAL A 339 -15.95 -3.51 -23.64
N PRO A 340 -15.97 -4.86 -23.61
CA PRO A 340 -15.50 -5.68 -24.72
C PRO A 340 -16.27 -5.38 -26.01
N SER A 341 -15.59 -5.41 -27.16
CA SER A 341 -16.22 -5.11 -28.46
C SER A 341 -17.24 -6.16 -28.92
N SER A 342 -17.12 -7.38 -28.39
CA SER A 342 -18.01 -8.51 -28.66
C SER A 342 -17.93 -9.52 -27.52
N ASP A 343 -18.90 -10.43 -27.45
CA ASP A 343 -18.81 -11.57 -26.54
C ASP A 343 -17.59 -12.44 -26.91
N GLY A 344 -16.74 -12.77 -25.94
CA GLY A 344 -15.49 -13.48 -26.21
C GLY A 344 -14.44 -12.68 -27.00
N ALA A 345 -14.45 -11.34 -26.95
CA ALA A 345 -13.41 -10.51 -27.56
C ALA A 345 -12.01 -10.80 -27.00
N LEU A 346 -11.00 -10.75 -27.88
CA LEU A 346 -9.59 -10.66 -27.50
C LEU A 346 -9.25 -9.19 -27.24
N ILE A 347 -8.92 -8.87 -25.99
CA ILE A 347 -8.45 -7.54 -25.62
C ILE A 347 -6.93 -7.51 -25.80
N ARG A 348 -6.42 -6.54 -26.56
CA ARG A 348 -4.99 -6.22 -26.63
C ARG A 348 -4.77 -4.86 -26.00
N MET A 349 -3.72 -4.75 -25.19
CA MET A 349 -3.34 -3.50 -24.54
C MET A 349 -1.86 -3.23 -24.72
N ARG A 350 -1.52 -2.03 -25.19
CA ARG A 350 -0.18 -1.46 -25.07
C ARG A 350 -0.18 -0.52 -23.87
N PHE A 351 0.69 -0.75 -22.90
CA PHE A 351 0.82 0.02 -21.67
C PHE A 351 2.14 0.77 -21.66
N ARG A 352 2.11 2.04 -21.24
CA ARG A 352 3.33 2.84 -21.04
C ARG A 352 3.20 3.74 -19.81
N GLY A 353 4.08 3.55 -18.85
CA GLY A 353 4.19 4.37 -17.64
C GLY A 353 5.17 5.53 -17.81
N HIS A 354 4.91 6.63 -17.11
CA HIS A 354 5.84 7.76 -17.02
C HIS A 354 6.82 7.51 -15.88
N VAL A 355 8.05 7.12 -16.23
CA VAL A 355 9.07 6.75 -15.25
C VAL A 355 9.62 7.98 -14.54
N ASN A 356 9.50 8.00 -13.21
CA ASN A 356 10.19 8.92 -12.33
C ASN A 356 11.26 8.14 -11.54
N SER A 357 12.54 8.37 -11.84
CA SER A 357 13.64 7.67 -11.21
C SER A 357 13.73 7.93 -9.70
N ALA A 358 13.38 9.14 -9.24
CA ALA A 358 13.36 9.49 -7.82
C ALA A 358 12.29 8.71 -7.03
N ALA A 359 11.23 8.28 -7.71
CA ALA A 359 10.15 7.48 -7.15
C ALA A 359 10.36 5.97 -7.30
N GLY A 360 11.46 5.52 -7.91
CA GLY A 360 11.66 4.11 -8.26
C GLY A 360 10.47 3.53 -9.02
N SER A 361 9.91 4.28 -9.99
CA SER A 361 8.60 3.97 -10.58
C SER A 361 8.47 2.55 -11.12
N GLY A 362 7.35 1.93 -10.79
CA GLY A 362 6.92 0.65 -11.35
C GLY A 362 5.41 0.52 -11.29
N TRP A 363 4.89 -0.45 -12.05
CA TRP A 363 3.46 -0.73 -12.14
C TRP A 363 3.22 -2.22 -11.97
N SER A 364 2.08 -2.58 -11.40
CA SER A 364 1.54 -3.94 -11.47
C SER A 364 0.14 -3.85 -12.01
N TYR A 365 -0.15 -4.52 -13.12
CA TYR A 365 -1.44 -4.39 -13.81
C TYR A 365 -1.94 -5.73 -14.33
N GLY A 366 -3.26 -5.83 -14.46
CA GLY A 366 -3.94 -7.03 -14.93
C GLY A 366 -5.41 -6.77 -15.21
N PHE A 367 -6.08 -7.77 -15.79
CA PHE A 367 -7.50 -7.73 -16.13
C PHE A 367 -8.32 -8.56 -15.14
N VAL A 368 -9.56 -8.12 -14.90
CA VAL A 368 -10.58 -8.87 -14.18
C VAL A 368 -11.82 -8.96 -15.05
N ALA A 369 -12.15 -10.14 -15.54
CA ALA A 369 -13.42 -10.38 -16.21
C ALA A 369 -14.47 -10.81 -15.19
N VAL A 370 -15.69 -10.29 -15.31
CA VAL A 370 -16.78 -10.58 -14.37
C VAL A 370 -17.94 -11.21 -15.11
N LYS A 371 -18.39 -12.37 -14.62
CA LYS A 371 -19.57 -13.08 -15.11
C LYS A 371 -20.52 -13.34 -13.96
N ASN A 372 -21.70 -12.71 -14.00
CA ASN A 372 -22.73 -12.82 -12.94
C ASN A 372 -22.18 -12.55 -11.53
N GLY A 373 -21.28 -11.57 -11.40
CA GLY A 373 -20.62 -11.22 -10.13
C GLY A 373 -19.42 -12.08 -9.75
N THR A 374 -19.12 -13.15 -10.50
CA THR A 374 -17.95 -14.00 -10.28
C THR A 374 -16.75 -13.48 -11.09
N PRO A 375 -15.61 -13.18 -10.46
CA PRO A 375 -14.42 -12.70 -11.16
C PRO A 375 -13.57 -13.84 -11.76
N ARG A 376 -12.86 -13.53 -12.85
CA ARG A 376 -11.73 -14.29 -13.40
C ARG A 376 -10.56 -13.35 -13.64
N TYR A 377 -9.41 -13.70 -13.11
CA TYR A 377 -8.21 -12.86 -13.13
C TYR A 377 -7.28 -13.23 -14.29
N SER A 378 -6.66 -12.23 -14.92
CA SER A 378 -5.44 -12.46 -15.71
C SER A 378 -4.23 -12.62 -14.78
N PRO A 379 -3.07 -13.09 -15.29
CA PRO A 379 -1.79 -12.85 -14.64
C PRO A 379 -1.54 -11.35 -14.37
N ILE A 380 -0.65 -11.05 -13.43
CA ILE A 380 -0.13 -9.71 -13.19
C ILE A 380 1.08 -9.47 -14.10
N TYR A 381 1.09 -8.32 -14.76
CA TYR A 381 2.17 -7.80 -15.59
C TYR A 381 2.82 -6.61 -14.89
N ASN A 382 4.11 -6.37 -15.13
CA ASN A 382 4.90 -5.38 -14.40
C ASN A 382 5.81 -4.50 -15.28
N SER A 383 5.68 -4.58 -16.60
CA SER A 383 6.49 -3.76 -17.51
C SER A 383 6.02 -2.30 -17.49
N SER A 384 6.95 -1.36 -17.38
CA SER A 384 6.66 0.06 -17.61
C SER A 384 6.36 0.37 -19.08
N ASN A 385 6.66 -0.54 -19.99
CA ASN A 385 6.42 -0.42 -21.42
C ASN A 385 6.16 -1.80 -22.02
N GLY A 386 4.89 -2.22 -22.12
CA GLY A 386 4.53 -3.61 -22.41
C GLY A 386 3.32 -3.73 -23.32
N GLU A 387 3.28 -4.77 -24.14
CA GLU A 387 2.06 -5.20 -24.83
C GLU A 387 1.56 -6.49 -24.16
N VAL A 388 0.27 -6.54 -23.84
CA VAL A 388 -0.38 -7.69 -23.20
C VAL A 388 -1.70 -8.01 -23.88
N THR A 389 -2.13 -9.25 -23.77
CA THR A 389 -3.41 -9.71 -24.33
C THR A 389 -4.23 -10.43 -23.27
N PHE A 390 -5.55 -10.34 -23.39
CA PHE A 390 -6.48 -11.01 -22.50
C PHE A 390 -7.71 -11.47 -23.28
N GLN A 391 -7.88 -12.78 -23.36
CA GLN A 391 -9.03 -13.40 -24.00
C GLN A 391 -10.21 -13.42 -23.02
N THR A 392 -11.31 -12.76 -23.38
CA THR A 392 -12.58 -12.89 -22.64
C THR A 392 -13.30 -14.19 -23.02
N GLN A 393 -14.16 -14.66 -22.13
CA GLN A 393 -15.03 -15.82 -22.32
C GLN A 393 -16.48 -15.36 -22.55
N ALA A 394 -17.30 -16.24 -23.12
CA ALA A 394 -18.71 -15.95 -23.34
C ALA A 394 -19.45 -15.61 -22.02
N GLY A 395 -20.15 -14.47 -22.02
CA GLY A 395 -20.88 -13.91 -20.89
C GLY A 395 -20.07 -12.97 -19.99
N GLU A 396 -18.78 -12.75 -20.25
CA GLU A 396 -17.95 -11.78 -19.52
C GLU A 396 -18.11 -10.37 -20.10
N LYS A 397 -19.23 -9.72 -19.76
CA LYS A 397 -19.59 -8.39 -20.30
C LYS A 397 -18.94 -7.22 -19.57
N ASP A 398 -18.48 -7.46 -18.34
CA ASP A 398 -17.79 -6.48 -17.51
C ASP A 398 -16.34 -6.90 -17.35
N VAL A 399 -15.42 -6.12 -17.93
CA VAL A 399 -13.98 -6.32 -17.76
C VAL A 399 -13.40 -5.10 -17.07
N TYR A 400 -12.44 -5.28 -16.19
CA TYR A 400 -11.72 -4.20 -15.54
C TYR A 400 -10.23 -4.32 -15.84
N LEU A 401 -9.60 -3.22 -16.23
CA LEU A 401 -8.16 -3.06 -16.10
C LEU A 401 -7.86 -2.54 -14.70
N VAL A 402 -7.00 -3.23 -13.98
CA VAL A 402 -6.51 -2.82 -12.66
C VAL A 402 -5.04 -2.45 -12.79
N VAL A 403 -4.66 -1.29 -12.25
CA VAL A 403 -3.27 -0.78 -12.28
C VAL A 403 -2.89 -0.30 -10.89
N VAL A 404 -1.79 -0.83 -10.36
CA VAL A 404 -1.24 -0.51 -9.03
C VAL A 404 0.08 0.23 -9.19
N GLY A 405 0.28 1.25 -8.37
CA GLY A 405 1.59 1.88 -8.19
C GLY A 405 2.53 0.93 -7.45
N ALA A 406 3.58 0.47 -8.11
CA ALA A 406 4.40 -0.65 -7.64
C ALA A 406 5.90 -0.29 -7.66
N PRO A 407 6.35 0.57 -6.73
CA PRO A 407 7.73 1.03 -6.71
C PRO A 407 8.75 -0.09 -6.45
N SER A 408 10.00 0.18 -6.80
CA SER A 408 11.16 -0.69 -6.55
C SER A 408 11.56 -0.77 -5.07
N ALA A 409 10.98 0.07 -4.21
CA ALA A 409 11.09 0.01 -2.76
C ALA A 409 9.84 0.63 -2.11
N VAL A 410 9.53 0.21 -0.88
CA VAL A 410 8.45 0.82 -0.09
C VAL A 410 8.89 2.20 0.38
N HIS A 411 8.19 3.28 -0.03
CA HIS A 411 8.44 4.60 0.55
C HIS A 411 7.75 4.76 1.91
N LYS A 412 8.33 5.61 2.75
CA LYS A 412 7.85 5.90 4.09
C LYS A 412 7.34 7.34 4.15
N TYR A 413 6.03 7.49 4.22
CA TYR A 413 5.34 8.76 4.35
C TYR A 413 4.90 8.94 5.79
N ALA A 414 5.07 10.12 6.39
CA ALA A 414 4.50 10.39 7.71
C ALA A 414 2.96 10.38 7.64
N PHE A 415 2.30 10.28 8.80
CA PHE A 415 0.84 10.16 8.88
C PHE A 415 0.08 11.26 8.11
N LEU A 416 0.57 12.51 8.12
CA LEU A 416 -0.05 13.64 7.42
C LEU A 416 0.58 13.94 6.05
N ASP A 417 1.57 13.16 5.61
CA ASP A 417 2.13 13.30 4.26
C ASP A 417 1.11 12.74 3.25
N GLY A 418 0.29 13.66 2.74
CA GLY A 418 -0.74 13.36 1.76
C GLY A 418 -0.32 13.64 0.33
N TYR A 419 -1.32 13.85 -0.51
CA TYR A 419 -1.23 13.86 -1.98
C TYR A 419 0.04 14.51 -2.61
N PRO A 420 0.45 15.75 -2.27
CA PRO A 420 1.62 16.38 -2.91
C PRO A 420 2.96 15.81 -2.45
N LYS A 421 2.97 15.04 -1.35
CA LYS A 421 4.17 14.40 -0.78
C LYS A 421 4.33 12.95 -1.23
N ASN A 422 3.25 12.30 -1.67
CA ASN A 422 3.31 10.94 -2.19
C ASN A 422 3.74 10.94 -3.66
N TYR A 423 4.62 10.01 -4.03
CA TYR A 423 4.88 9.71 -5.42
C TYR A 423 3.65 9.10 -6.09
N ARG A 424 3.42 9.49 -7.34
CA ARG A 424 2.34 9.00 -8.21
C ARG A 424 2.93 8.42 -9.48
N TYR A 425 2.24 7.42 -10.03
CA TYR A 425 2.72 6.62 -11.15
C TYR A 425 1.78 6.76 -12.37
N PRO A 426 1.78 7.92 -13.05
CA PRO A 426 0.90 8.15 -14.19
C PRO A 426 1.27 7.26 -15.38
N TYR A 427 0.25 6.87 -16.15
CA TYR A 427 0.41 5.95 -17.27
C TYR A 427 -0.60 6.23 -18.39
N GLN A 428 -0.27 5.72 -19.57
CA GLN A 428 -1.11 5.75 -20.76
C GLN A 428 -1.22 4.35 -21.33
N PHE A 429 -2.28 4.11 -22.07
CA PHE A 429 -2.50 2.82 -22.67
C PHE A 429 -3.32 2.94 -23.96
N ARG A 430 -3.07 2.01 -24.87
CA ARG A 430 -3.85 1.82 -26.09
C ARG A 430 -4.59 0.49 -26.03
N LEU A 431 -5.87 0.49 -26.39
CA LEU A 431 -6.72 -0.71 -26.42
C LEU A 431 -7.15 -1.07 -27.85
N GLN A 432 -7.25 -2.39 -28.07
CA GLN A 432 -7.97 -3.00 -29.18
C GLN A 432 -8.84 -4.13 -28.61
N GLY A 433 -10.06 -4.30 -29.15
CA GLY A 433 -11.01 -5.33 -28.69
C GLY A 433 -11.82 -4.97 -27.43
N ALA A 434 -11.58 -3.79 -26.87
CA ALA A 434 -12.41 -3.17 -25.82
C ALA A 434 -12.25 -1.66 -25.84
N THR A 435 -13.20 -0.95 -25.23
CA THR A 435 -13.11 0.50 -24.97
C THR A 435 -13.36 0.78 -23.49
N PRO A 436 -12.76 1.82 -22.90
CA PRO A 436 -13.13 2.24 -21.55
C PRO A 436 -14.61 2.64 -21.52
N TRP A 437 -15.30 2.27 -20.44
CA TRP A 437 -16.71 2.60 -20.24
C TRP A 437 -16.92 4.12 -20.35
N GLY A 438 -17.94 4.52 -21.10
CA GLY A 438 -18.22 5.92 -21.45
C GLY A 438 -17.71 6.32 -22.85
N PHE A 439 -16.84 5.52 -23.46
CA PHE A 439 -16.30 5.76 -24.80
C PHE A 439 -16.81 4.76 -25.85
N GLU A 440 -17.62 3.79 -25.46
CA GLU A 440 -18.25 2.87 -26.40
C GLU A 440 -19.28 3.59 -27.30
N PRO A 441 -19.41 3.19 -28.57
CA PRO A 441 -20.40 3.79 -29.47
C PRO A 441 -21.82 3.71 -28.92
N GLY A 442 -22.52 4.85 -28.89
CA GLY A 442 -23.89 4.92 -28.40
C GLY A 442 -24.02 4.83 -26.88
N HIS A 443 -22.94 5.08 -26.12
CA HIS A 443 -22.99 5.12 -24.67
C HIS A 443 -24.10 6.05 -24.16
N VAL A 444 -24.96 5.52 -23.29
CA VAL A 444 -25.95 6.29 -22.54
C VAL A 444 -25.66 6.11 -21.07
N LYS A 445 -25.42 7.22 -20.36
CA LYS A 445 -25.24 7.20 -18.92
C LYS A 445 -26.52 6.65 -18.26
N PRO A 446 -26.42 5.65 -17.37
CA PRO A 446 -27.58 5.13 -16.64
C PRO A 446 -28.30 6.24 -15.86
N ALA A 447 -29.57 6.01 -15.49
CA ALA A 447 -30.28 6.92 -14.60
C ALA A 447 -29.50 7.15 -13.29
N ALA A 448 -29.53 8.38 -12.78
CA ALA A 448 -28.88 8.71 -11.53
C ALA A 448 -29.52 7.90 -10.37
N PRO A 449 -28.72 7.16 -9.58
CA PRO A 449 -29.27 6.34 -8.51
C PRO A 449 -29.63 7.18 -7.28
N GLY A 450 -30.45 6.59 -6.40
CA GLY A 450 -30.57 7.01 -5.00
C GLY A 450 -31.11 8.42 -4.76
N GLY A 451 -32.13 8.85 -5.53
CA GLY A 451 -32.79 10.13 -5.30
C GLY A 451 -31.97 11.35 -5.70
N GLY A 452 -31.04 11.19 -6.65
CA GLY A 452 -30.33 12.29 -7.29
C GLY A 452 -30.64 12.42 -8.77
N HIS A 453 -29.93 13.34 -9.42
CA HIS A 453 -29.95 13.58 -10.87
C HIS A 453 -28.54 13.90 -11.39
N TRP A 454 -28.36 13.84 -12.71
CA TRP A 454 -27.11 14.28 -13.34
C TRP A 454 -27.17 15.79 -13.58
N HIS A 455 -26.14 16.52 -13.14
CA HIS A 455 -26.06 17.96 -13.38
C HIS A 455 -25.96 18.26 -14.89
N SER A 456 -26.70 19.25 -15.37
CA SER A 456 -26.73 19.59 -16.81
C SER A 456 -25.38 20.07 -17.35
N ASN A 457 -24.53 20.61 -16.47
CA ASN A 457 -23.19 21.05 -16.80
C ASN A 457 -22.14 20.14 -16.14
N GLY A 458 -21.56 19.23 -16.92
CA GLY A 458 -20.53 18.26 -16.51
C GLY A 458 -21.05 16.85 -16.19
N GLY A 459 -22.33 16.68 -15.88
CA GLY A 459 -22.95 15.36 -15.71
C GLY A 459 -22.68 14.67 -14.36
N GLY A 460 -22.10 15.35 -13.38
CA GLY A 460 -21.88 14.80 -12.03
C GLY A 460 -23.17 14.55 -11.24
N TRP A 461 -23.08 13.76 -10.18
CA TRP A 461 -24.24 13.38 -9.38
C TRP A 461 -24.65 14.49 -8.40
N VAL A 462 -25.92 14.85 -8.39
CA VAL A 462 -26.48 15.86 -7.48
C VAL A 462 -27.69 15.28 -6.75
N ASP A 463 -27.67 15.34 -5.43
CA ASP A 463 -28.81 15.00 -4.58
C ASP A 463 -30.00 15.93 -4.87
N ASN A 464 -31.22 15.41 -4.93
CA ASN A 464 -32.41 16.24 -5.17
C ASN A 464 -32.67 17.25 -4.05
N ARG A 465 -32.01 17.10 -2.89
CA ARG A 465 -32.05 18.05 -1.77
C ARG A 465 -31.00 19.16 -1.87
N ALA A 466 -30.01 19.01 -2.76
CA ALA A 466 -28.94 20.00 -2.95
C ALA A 466 -29.41 21.16 -3.83
N ASN A 467 -28.79 22.33 -3.65
CA ASN A 467 -29.02 23.49 -4.50
C ASN A 467 -27.78 23.76 -5.37
N VAL A 468 -27.83 23.37 -6.64
CA VAL A 468 -26.71 23.52 -7.58
C VAL A 468 -27.13 24.41 -8.74
N ALA A 469 -26.41 25.51 -8.95
CA ALA A 469 -26.67 26.44 -10.04
C ALA A 469 -26.30 25.82 -11.40
N ALA A 470 -27.12 26.05 -12.43
CA ALA A 470 -26.84 25.57 -13.78
C ALA A 470 -25.51 26.09 -14.37
N THR A 471 -25.01 27.23 -13.86
CA THR A 471 -23.72 27.82 -14.23
C THR A 471 -22.52 27.13 -13.57
N ALA A 472 -22.72 26.42 -12.46
CA ALA A 472 -21.66 25.63 -11.84
C ALA A 472 -21.33 24.42 -12.72
N TYR A 473 -20.09 23.93 -12.64
CA TYR A 473 -19.67 22.70 -13.29
C TYR A 473 -19.55 21.59 -12.25
N VAL A 474 -20.22 20.45 -12.48
CA VAL A 474 -20.06 19.25 -11.66
C VAL A 474 -19.63 18.12 -12.59
N GLY A 475 -18.37 17.72 -12.51
CA GLY A 475 -17.74 16.75 -13.40
C GLY A 475 -18.34 15.34 -13.29
N PRO A 476 -18.12 14.46 -14.30
CA PRO A 476 -18.87 13.22 -14.46
C PRO A 476 -18.83 12.26 -13.27
N ARG A 477 -17.75 12.32 -12.46
CA ARG A 477 -17.50 11.50 -11.27
C ARG A 477 -17.56 12.29 -9.95
N ALA A 478 -17.81 13.60 -10.01
CA ALA A 478 -17.98 14.45 -8.85
C ALA A 478 -19.40 14.32 -8.27
N ALA A 479 -19.55 14.66 -6.99
CA ALA A 479 -20.82 14.58 -6.29
C ALA A 479 -21.13 15.80 -5.41
N VAL A 480 -22.40 16.19 -5.37
CA VAL A 480 -22.96 17.14 -4.40
C VAL A 480 -24.08 16.45 -3.64
N TYR A 481 -23.91 16.24 -2.33
CA TYR A 481 -24.81 15.43 -1.49
C TYR A 481 -25.53 16.24 -0.42
N GLY A 482 -26.73 15.80 -0.04
CA GLY A 482 -27.52 16.37 1.05
C GLY A 482 -27.97 17.79 0.74
N ASN A 483 -28.06 18.64 1.77
CA ASN A 483 -28.51 20.03 1.64
C ASN A 483 -27.38 21.00 1.23
N SER A 484 -26.36 20.51 0.54
CA SER A 484 -25.19 21.32 0.14
C SER A 484 -25.55 22.29 -0.99
N THR A 485 -24.84 23.42 -1.08
CA THR A 485 -25.09 24.46 -2.10
C THR A 485 -23.86 24.70 -2.97
N VAL A 486 -24.02 24.69 -4.29
CA VAL A 486 -22.97 25.07 -5.24
C VAL A 486 -23.50 26.17 -6.16
N SER A 487 -22.82 27.31 -6.23
CA SER A 487 -23.33 28.53 -6.90
C SER A 487 -22.26 29.25 -7.72
N GLY A 488 -22.67 30.24 -8.52
CA GLY A 488 -21.75 31.00 -9.38
C GLY A 488 -21.14 30.12 -10.48
N ASN A 489 -19.85 30.25 -10.72
CA ASN A 489 -19.07 29.47 -11.69
C ASN A 489 -18.19 28.43 -10.98
N ALA A 490 -18.55 28.02 -9.75
CA ALA A 490 -17.79 27.02 -9.01
C ALA A 490 -17.66 25.71 -9.82
N ARG A 491 -16.53 25.03 -9.68
CA ARG A 491 -16.21 23.78 -10.40
C ARG A 491 -15.92 22.68 -9.40
N ILE A 492 -16.68 21.59 -9.47
CA ILE A 492 -16.45 20.35 -8.72
C ILE A 492 -15.98 19.30 -9.74
N GLU A 493 -14.75 18.80 -9.61
CA GLU A 493 -14.07 18.02 -10.65
C GLU A 493 -13.53 16.69 -10.11
N ASP A 494 -13.20 15.77 -11.01
CA ASP A 494 -12.68 14.44 -10.71
C ASP A 494 -13.58 13.67 -9.72
N LEU A 495 -13.03 13.20 -8.59
CA LEU A 495 -13.74 12.47 -7.54
C LEU A 495 -14.19 13.39 -6.39
N ALA A 496 -14.12 14.71 -6.56
CA ALA A 496 -14.43 15.67 -5.51
C ALA A 496 -15.88 15.55 -5.03
N TRP A 497 -16.07 15.76 -3.72
CA TRP A 497 -17.36 15.61 -3.08
C TRP A 497 -17.67 16.79 -2.16
N VAL A 498 -18.83 17.39 -2.36
CA VAL A 498 -19.41 18.40 -1.46
C VAL A 498 -20.54 17.77 -0.65
N ASN A 499 -20.42 17.82 0.68
CA ASN A 499 -21.29 17.09 1.61
C ASN A 499 -21.65 17.92 2.86
N SER A 500 -22.56 17.40 3.67
CA SER A 500 -22.83 17.84 5.04
C SER A 500 -23.19 19.34 5.14
N GLY A 501 -23.96 19.84 4.17
CA GLY A 501 -24.43 21.23 4.15
C GLY A 501 -23.36 22.24 3.78
N ALA A 502 -22.23 21.81 3.19
CA ALA A 502 -21.19 22.72 2.73
C ALA A 502 -21.68 23.62 1.58
N THR A 503 -21.04 24.79 1.46
CA THR A 503 -21.33 25.77 0.42
C THR A 503 -20.07 26.04 -0.41
N VAL A 504 -20.22 26.05 -1.74
CA VAL A 504 -19.14 26.36 -2.68
C VAL A 504 -19.65 27.38 -3.70
N GLY A 505 -19.05 28.56 -3.77
CA GLY A 505 -19.51 29.67 -4.61
C GLY A 505 -18.40 30.42 -5.34
N GLY A 506 -18.80 31.44 -6.10
CA GLY A 506 -17.85 32.27 -6.86
C GLY A 506 -17.20 31.49 -8.00
N ASN A 507 -15.87 31.49 -8.06
CA ASN A 507 -15.05 30.75 -9.02
C ASN A 507 -14.20 29.68 -8.31
N ALA A 508 -14.61 29.22 -7.12
CA ALA A 508 -13.89 28.19 -6.38
C ALA A 508 -13.82 26.88 -7.17
N VAL A 509 -12.69 26.17 -7.06
CA VAL A 509 -12.47 24.87 -7.70
C VAL A 509 -12.21 23.83 -6.62
N VAL A 510 -13.01 22.76 -6.61
CA VAL A 510 -12.82 21.58 -5.76
C VAL A 510 -12.56 20.40 -6.68
N LYS A 511 -11.41 19.75 -6.58
CA LYS A 511 -10.96 18.74 -7.55
C LYS A 511 -10.25 17.55 -6.91
N ASN A 512 -9.86 16.59 -7.74
CA ASN A 512 -9.16 15.37 -7.37
C ASN A 512 -9.98 14.54 -6.38
N SER A 513 -9.43 14.18 -5.22
CA SER A 513 -10.11 13.37 -4.19
C SER A 513 -10.63 14.21 -3.01
N ALA A 514 -10.61 15.54 -3.14
CA ALA A 514 -10.99 16.45 -2.06
C ALA A 514 -12.42 16.20 -1.55
N LEU A 515 -12.62 16.45 -0.25
CA LEU A 515 -13.91 16.34 0.42
C LEU A 515 -14.22 17.61 1.19
N VAL A 516 -15.27 18.31 0.78
CA VAL A 516 -15.77 19.51 1.44
C VAL A 516 -16.97 19.12 2.29
N GLN A 517 -16.83 19.24 3.61
CA GLN A 517 -17.82 18.75 4.56
C GLN A 517 -17.90 19.62 5.82
N GLY A 518 -18.73 19.22 6.79
CA GLY A 518 -18.86 19.90 8.08
C GLY A 518 -19.40 21.33 7.99
N GLY A 519 -20.17 21.66 6.95
CA GLY A 519 -20.66 23.02 6.72
C GLY A 519 -19.59 24.02 6.25
N ALA A 520 -18.46 23.56 5.72
CA ALA A 520 -17.43 24.43 5.15
C ALA A 520 -18.00 25.40 4.10
N ASN A 521 -17.48 26.63 4.08
CA ASN A 521 -17.94 27.71 3.20
C ASN A 521 -16.80 28.18 2.29
N LEU A 522 -16.82 27.74 1.04
CA LEU A 522 -15.82 28.04 0.04
C LEU A 522 -16.35 29.08 -0.96
N GLY A 523 -15.53 30.07 -1.29
CA GLY A 523 -15.90 31.15 -2.21
C GLY A 523 -14.72 31.70 -2.98
N GLY A 524 -14.94 32.84 -3.65
CA GLY A 524 -13.87 33.57 -4.34
C GLY A 524 -13.18 32.72 -5.41
N SER A 525 -11.86 32.56 -5.31
CA SER A 525 -11.02 31.82 -6.26
C SER A 525 -10.19 30.72 -5.60
N VAL A 526 -10.65 30.18 -4.46
CA VAL A 526 -9.93 29.11 -3.76
C VAL A 526 -9.87 27.84 -4.60
N VAL A 527 -8.74 27.14 -4.54
CA VAL A 527 -8.56 25.80 -5.12
C VAL A 527 -8.35 24.79 -3.99
N ILE A 528 -9.26 23.83 -3.88
CA ILE A 528 -9.16 22.67 -3.00
C ILE A 528 -8.92 21.45 -3.89
N GLY A 529 -7.82 20.73 -3.68
CA GLY A 529 -7.43 19.59 -4.53
C GLY A 529 -6.71 18.50 -3.76
N GLY A 530 -6.10 17.58 -4.52
CA GLY A 530 -5.43 16.39 -3.96
C GLY A 530 -6.34 15.62 -3.01
N ASP A 531 -5.92 15.48 -1.75
CA ASP A 531 -6.67 14.83 -0.68
C ASP A 531 -7.12 15.81 0.43
N ALA A 532 -7.18 17.12 0.12
CA ALA A 532 -7.55 18.16 1.07
C ALA A 532 -9.01 18.05 1.56
N GLU A 533 -9.21 18.37 2.84
CA GLU A 533 -10.54 18.41 3.48
C GLU A 533 -10.67 19.64 4.37
N PRO A 534 -11.00 20.81 3.79
CA PRO A 534 -11.15 22.02 4.56
C PRO A 534 -12.37 21.91 5.49
N ALA A 535 -12.17 22.26 6.76
CA ALA A 535 -13.24 22.33 7.76
C ALA A 535 -13.68 23.77 8.09
N THR A 536 -13.08 24.78 7.44
CA THR A 536 -13.30 26.21 7.72
C THR A 536 -13.60 26.99 6.45
N ALA A 537 -14.07 28.22 6.61
CA ALA A 537 -14.38 29.10 5.49
C ALA A 537 -13.11 29.51 4.73
N CYS A 538 -13.20 29.55 3.40
CA CYS A 538 -12.06 29.83 2.53
C CYS A 538 -12.45 30.53 1.23
N SER A 539 -11.79 31.64 0.88
CA SER A 539 -12.10 32.42 -0.33
C SER A 539 -10.95 32.54 -1.34
N SER A 540 -9.73 32.17 -0.96
CA SER A 540 -8.54 32.27 -1.81
C SER A 540 -7.46 31.29 -1.37
N GLY A 541 -6.45 31.11 -2.22
CA GLY A 541 -5.33 30.19 -2.01
C GLY A 541 -5.54 28.82 -2.65
N THR A 542 -4.52 27.98 -2.56
CA THR A 542 -4.52 26.61 -3.09
C THR A 542 -4.12 25.63 -1.99
N TYR A 543 -4.93 24.59 -1.78
CA TYR A 543 -4.74 23.58 -0.75
C TYR A 543 -4.92 22.20 -1.37
N LEU A 544 -3.85 21.42 -1.40
CA LEU A 544 -3.78 20.13 -2.09
C LEU A 544 -3.62 18.95 -1.14
N MET A 545 -3.46 19.21 0.17
CA MET A 545 -3.20 18.19 1.17
C MET A 545 -4.13 18.32 2.36
N PHE A 546 -4.52 17.19 2.95
CA PHE A 546 -5.15 17.22 4.28
C PHE A 546 -4.14 17.69 5.33
N ASN A 547 -4.34 18.89 5.86
CA ASN A 547 -3.56 19.42 6.96
C ASN A 547 -4.51 20.11 7.97
N PRO A 548 -4.78 19.49 9.14
CA PRO A 548 -5.71 20.06 10.12
C PRO A 548 -5.20 21.36 10.75
N ASP A 549 -3.88 21.60 10.73
CA ASP A 549 -3.26 22.80 11.31
C ASP A 549 -3.23 23.97 10.33
N ARG A 550 -3.26 23.68 9.01
CA ARG A 550 -3.28 24.70 7.96
C ARG A 550 -4.69 25.23 7.78
N ARG A 551 -4.92 26.44 8.31
CA ARG A 551 -6.16 27.21 8.09
C ARG A 551 -6.17 27.88 6.72
N CYS A 552 -7.26 28.59 6.42
CA CYS A 552 -7.33 29.42 5.23
C CYS A 552 -6.37 30.61 5.30
N ASP A 553 -5.14 30.42 4.83
CA ASP A 553 -4.05 31.41 4.84
C ASP A 553 -3.99 32.24 3.55
N GLY A 554 -4.72 31.84 2.50
CA GLY A 554 -4.69 32.46 1.18
C GLY A 554 -3.41 32.17 0.38
N GLY A 555 -2.56 31.27 0.87
CA GLY A 555 -1.25 30.96 0.31
C GLY A 555 -1.29 30.07 -0.93
N GLY A 556 -0.11 29.87 -1.52
CA GLY A 556 0.09 28.94 -2.65
C GLY A 556 -0.11 27.48 -2.27
N GLY A 557 -0.20 26.62 -3.29
CA GLY A 557 -0.30 25.17 -3.13
C GLY A 557 0.97 24.58 -2.53
N GLU A 558 0.82 23.44 -1.85
CA GLU A 558 1.94 22.63 -1.40
C GLU A 558 2.83 22.23 -2.58
N ALA A 559 4.15 22.26 -2.39
CA ALA A 559 5.09 21.77 -3.39
C ALA A 559 4.88 20.27 -3.63
N ASP A 560 4.65 19.93 -4.90
CA ASP A 560 4.39 18.59 -5.37
C ASP A 560 5.70 17.89 -5.76
N VAL A 561 5.94 16.70 -5.21
CA VAL A 561 7.16 15.91 -5.49
C VAL A 561 7.16 15.28 -6.88
N ASN A 562 6.02 15.31 -7.58
CA ASN A 562 5.83 14.66 -8.86
C ASN A 562 6.14 15.63 -10.01
N PRO A 563 7.14 15.33 -10.87
CA PRO A 563 7.49 16.19 -11.99
C PRO A 563 6.42 16.12 -13.08
N SER A 564 6.30 17.20 -13.87
CA SER A 564 5.51 17.19 -15.10
C SER A 564 6.12 16.25 -16.14
N HIS A 565 5.29 15.58 -16.93
CA HIS A 565 5.71 14.71 -18.02
C HIS A 565 4.92 15.02 -19.31
N PRO A 566 5.49 14.76 -20.50
CA PRO A 566 4.77 14.92 -21.75
C PRO A 566 3.67 13.85 -21.92
N ILE A 567 2.79 14.05 -22.89
CA ILE A 567 1.85 13.01 -23.35
C ILE A 567 2.54 12.19 -24.46
N PHE A 568 2.49 10.86 -24.40
CA PHE A 568 2.98 9.98 -25.45
C PHE A 568 2.18 10.20 -26.75
N SER A 569 2.80 9.97 -27.90
CA SER A 569 2.10 9.97 -29.19
C SER A 569 1.29 8.68 -29.40
N ASP A 570 0.47 8.62 -30.45
CA ASP A 570 -0.21 7.37 -30.84
C ASP A 570 0.79 6.29 -31.31
N ASP A 571 1.92 6.72 -31.89
CA ASP A 571 3.00 5.86 -32.37
C ASP A 571 3.78 5.25 -31.20
N ASP A 572 4.01 6.03 -30.13
CA ASP A 572 4.60 5.57 -28.87
C ASP A 572 3.83 4.40 -28.22
N LEU A 573 2.54 4.27 -28.55
CA LEU A 573 1.63 3.24 -28.07
C LEU A 573 1.11 2.32 -29.20
N ALA A 574 1.76 2.29 -30.36
CA ALA A 574 1.37 1.39 -31.44
C ALA A 574 1.53 -0.09 -31.07
N PHE A 575 0.56 -0.92 -31.47
CA PHE A 575 0.64 -2.38 -31.34
C PHE A 575 1.67 -2.94 -32.30
N GLY A 576 2.42 -3.96 -31.88
CA GLY A 576 3.51 -4.52 -32.70
C GLY A 576 4.68 -3.56 -32.93
N GLY A 577 4.62 -2.33 -32.40
CA GLY A 577 5.77 -1.45 -32.17
C GLY A 577 6.62 -2.02 -31.03
N GLY A 578 7.21 -3.18 -31.26
CA GLY A 578 8.16 -3.79 -30.35
C GLY A 578 9.47 -3.00 -30.35
N GLY A 579 9.71 -2.24 -29.28
CA GLY A 579 11.05 -1.78 -28.90
C GLY A 579 11.42 -0.35 -29.32
N GLY A 580 11.26 0.60 -28.39
CA GLY A 580 11.84 1.94 -28.47
C GLY A 580 11.18 2.86 -27.45
N ASP A 581 11.54 2.90 -26.17
CA ASP A 581 12.65 2.29 -25.44
C ASP A 581 12.11 1.36 -24.33
N PRO A 582 12.63 0.14 -24.18
CA PRO A 582 12.82 -0.42 -22.86
C PRO A 582 13.96 0.34 -22.18
N THR A 583 13.94 0.49 -20.85
CA THR A 583 15.22 0.51 -20.13
C THR A 583 16.03 -0.66 -20.66
N PRO A 584 17.19 -0.42 -21.29
CA PRO A 584 17.83 -1.45 -22.07
C PRO A 584 18.10 -2.68 -21.19
N VAL A 585 17.60 -3.85 -21.58
CA VAL A 585 17.81 -5.08 -20.79
C VAL A 585 19.30 -5.35 -20.79
N ASN A 586 19.93 -5.38 -19.61
CA ASN A 586 21.34 -5.73 -19.49
C ASN A 586 21.53 -7.21 -19.82
N LEU A 587 22.04 -7.49 -21.02
CA LEU A 587 22.32 -8.83 -21.54
C LEU A 587 23.56 -9.45 -20.89
N ALA A 588 24.43 -8.65 -20.26
CA ALA A 588 25.68 -9.13 -19.66
C ALA A 588 25.45 -10.12 -18.51
N SER A 589 24.35 -9.99 -17.76
CA SER A 589 24.00 -10.87 -16.62
C SER A 589 23.77 -12.34 -17.01
N SER A 590 23.52 -12.60 -18.29
CA SER A 590 23.33 -13.95 -18.84
C SER A 590 24.59 -14.54 -19.48
N ALA A 591 25.67 -13.78 -19.56
CA ALA A 591 26.93 -14.21 -20.17
C ALA A 591 27.82 -14.96 -19.17
N THR A 592 28.65 -15.85 -19.68
CA THR A 592 29.78 -16.41 -18.94
C THR A 592 30.97 -15.46 -19.07
N PRO A 593 31.49 -14.91 -17.96
CA PRO A 593 32.63 -13.99 -17.98
C PRO A 593 33.97 -14.73 -18.10
N SER A 594 34.92 -14.15 -18.83
CA SER A 594 36.32 -14.60 -18.88
C SER A 594 37.26 -13.40 -19.07
N ALA A 595 38.56 -13.58 -18.87
CA ALA A 595 39.53 -12.49 -18.94
C ALA A 595 40.92 -12.96 -19.35
N SER A 596 41.78 -12.04 -19.79
CA SER A 596 43.19 -12.28 -20.09
C SER A 596 43.99 -12.75 -18.87
N TYR A 597 43.70 -12.14 -17.72
CA TYR A 597 44.30 -12.42 -16.43
C TYR A 597 43.34 -11.97 -15.31
N THR A 598 43.43 -12.57 -14.13
CA THR A 598 42.70 -12.14 -12.93
C THR A 598 43.63 -12.29 -11.72
N SER A 599 43.81 -11.23 -10.94
CA SER A 599 44.62 -11.29 -9.72
C SER A 599 44.08 -12.35 -8.75
N PRO A 600 44.94 -13.05 -7.97
CA PRO A 600 44.51 -14.21 -7.17
C PRO A 600 43.43 -13.96 -6.10
N TRP A 601 43.23 -12.70 -5.70
CA TRP A 601 42.23 -12.28 -4.71
C TRP A 601 41.04 -11.51 -5.33
N GLU A 602 40.97 -11.46 -6.65
CA GLU A 602 39.89 -10.82 -7.41
C GLU A 602 39.13 -11.87 -8.22
N SER A 603 37.98 -11.49 -8.78
CA SER A 603 37.10 -12.43 -9.47
C SER A 603 36.67 -11.87 -10.81
N VAL A 604 36.87 -12.66 -11.87
CA VAL A 604 36.34 -12.33 -13.21
C VAL A 604 34.81 -12.28 -13.23
N ALA A 605 34.13 -12.96 -12.29
CA ALA A 605 32.67 -12.89 -12.17
C ALA A 605 32.16 -11.48 -11.79
N ALA A 606 33.01 -10.64 -11.21
CA ALA A 606 32.66 -9.27 -10.86
C ALA A 606 32.28 -8.43 -12.10
N ILE A 607 32.71 -8.79 -13.31
CA ILE A 607 32.43 -7.96 -14.49
C ILE A 607 30.96 -8.00 -14.91
N ASN A 608 30.11 -8.90 -14.38
CA ASN A 608 28.71 -9.01 -14.78
C ASN A 608 27.76 -9.55 -13.70
N ASP A 609 28.10 -9.40 -12.41
CA ASP A 609 27.28 -9.87 -11.29
C ASP A 609 26.21 -8.87 -10.82
N GLY A 610 26.24 -7.64 -11.33
CA GLY A 610 25.30 -6.57 -10.99
C GLY A 610 25.62 -5.86 -9.67
N LEU A 611 26.80 -6.08 -9.07
CA LEU A 611 27.17 -5.57 -7.76
C LEU A 611 28.28 -4.50 -7.86
N VAL A 612 27.94 -3.27 -7.48
CA VAL A 612 28.91 -2.16 -7.34
C VAL A 612 28.83 -1.65 -5.88
N PRO A 613 29.96 -1.40 -5.18
CA PRO A 613 31.34 -1.30 -5.69
C PRO A 613 32.22 -2.55 -5.49
N SER A 614 31.66 -3.68 -5.07
CA SER A 614 32.39 -4.92 -4.79
C SER A 614 31.49 -6.13 -5.07
N PRO A 615 32.01 -7.27 -5.58
CA PRO A 615 33.42 -7.61 -5.83
C PRO A 615 34.04 -6.90 -7.06
N ARG A 616 35.33 -7.12 -7.34
CA ARG A 616 36.06 -6.46 -8.43
C ARG A 616 36.92 -7.44 -9.23
N TRP A 617 37.15 -7.10 -10.50
CA TRP A 617 38.10 -7.77 -11.38
C TRP A 617 39.27 -6.82 -11.72
N GLY A 618 40.51 -7.26 -11.52
CA GLY A 618 41.69 -6.49 -11.89
C GLY A 618 42.86 -7.39 -12.28
N THR A 619 43.87 -6.75 -12.86
CA THR A 619 44.95 -7.46 -13.56
C THR A 619 46.30 -7.39 -12.86
N TRP A 620 46.41 -6.92 -11.62
CA TRP A 620 47.71 -6.79 -10.95
C TRP A 620 48.45 -8.15 -10.81
N PRO A 621 49.76 -8.25 -11.12
CA PRO A 621 50.67 -7.17 -11.53
C PRO A 621 50.78 -6.98 -13.06
N GLU A 622 49.97 -7.66 -13.87
CA GLU A 622 50.00 -7.58 -15.33
C GLU A 622 49.64 -6.19 -15.84
N THR A 623 50.45 -5.68 -16.77
CA THR A 623 50.27 -4.40 -17.46
C THR A 623 50.20 -4.62 -18.98
N GLY A 624 50.20 -3.55 -19.79
CA GLY A 624 49.99 -3.63 -21.22
C GLY A 624 48.52 -3.81 -21.61
N THR A 625 48.27 -4.51 -22.72
CA THR A 625 46.91 -4.77 -23.22
C THR A 625 46.28 -5.94 -22.47
N GLN A 626 45.14 -5.71 -21.84
CA GLN A 626 44.35 -6.72 -21.11
C GLN A 626 42.92 -6.74 -21.65
N TRP A 627 42.17 -7.81 -21.39
CA TRP A 627 40.77 -7.89 -21.83
C TRP A 627 39.89 -8.65 -20.84
N ALA A 628 38.62 -8.23 -20.78
CA ALA A 628 37.53 -8.95 -20.10
C ALA A 628 36.41 -9.20 -21.12
N GLU A 629 35.82 -10.39 -21.09
CA GLU A 629 34.91 -10.89 -22.12
C GLU A 629 33.62 -11.47 -21.52
N LEU A 630 32.51 -11.16 -22.18
CA LEU A 630 31.20 -11.77 -22.00
C LEU A 630 30.97 -12.77 -23.14
N THR A 631 30.72 -14.05 -22.81
CA THR A 631 30.34 -15.09 -23.77
C THR A 631 28.91 -15.57 -23.54
N TRP A 632 28.08 -15.53 -24.57
CA TRP A 632 26.71 -16.07 -24.54
C TRP A 632 26.62 -17.42 -25.24
N SER A 633 25.67 -18.26 -24.83
CA SER A 633 25.37 -19.56 -25.44
C SER A 633 24.73 -19.44 -26.83
N SER A 634 24.15 -18.28 -27.15
CA SER A 634 23.57 -17.93 -28.45
C SER A 634 23.86 -16.47 -28.79
N ALA A 635 23.85 -16.13 -30.08
CA ALA A 635 24.16 -14.79 -30.54
C ALA A 635 23.15 -13.76 -29.99
N GLN A 636 23.67 -12.71 -29.37
CA GLN A 636 22.92 -11.58 -28.86
C GLN A 636 23.05 -10.40 -29.82
N THR A 637 21.97 -9.62 -29.99
CA THR A 637 22.05 -8.32 -30.67
C THR A 637 22.39 -7.26 -29.62
N VAL A 638 23.50 -6.55 -29.80
CA VAL A 638 24.00 -5.53 -28.87
C VAL A 638 24.30 -4.25 -29.65
N LYS A 639 23.88 -3.09 -29.14
CA LYS A 639 24.10 -1.75 -29.73
C LYS A 639 24.70 -0.72 -28.77
N SER A 640 24.77 -1.03 -27.48
CA SER A 640 25.44 -0.18 -26.50
C SER A 640 25.96 -0.99 -25.31
N ALA A 641 26.88 -0.40 -24.55
CA ALA A 641 27.42 -0.98 -23.33
C ALA A 641 27.86 0.12 -22.35
N GLU A 642 27.98 -0.24 -21.08
CA GLU A 642 28.52 0.60 -20.02
C GLU A 642 29.63 -0.15 -19.29
N VAL A 643 30.78 0.51 -19.06
CA VAL A 643 31.91 -0.07 -18.34
C VAL A 643 32.23 0.75 -17.10
N TYR A 644 32.31 0.09 -15.94
CA TYR A 644 32.61 0.74 -14.67
C TYR A 644 34.05 0.45 -14.24
N PHE A 645 34.88 1.48 -14.16
CA PHE A 645 36.27 1.39 -13.71
C PHE A 645 36.41 1.68 -12.21
N PHE A 646 37.38 1.03 -11.57
CA PHE A 646 37.88 1.45 -10.26
C PHE A 646 39.34 1.89 -10.35
N ASP A 647 39.77 2.67 -9.37
CA ASP A 647 41.14 3.09 -9.15
C ASP A 647 41.43 2.89 -7.66
N ASP A 648 42.43 2.08 -7.32
CA ASP A 648 42.78 1.79 -5.92
C ASP A 648 43.84 2.75 -5.35
N GLY A 649 44.25 3.76 -6.12
CA GLY A 649 45.31 4.70 -5.78
C GLY A 649 46.72 4.08 -5.80
N GLY A 650 46.84 2.80 -6.20
CA GLY A 650 48.07 2.02 -6.16
C GLY A 650 48.27 1.18 -7.43
N GLY A 651 48.17 -0.15 -7.30
CA GLY A 651 48.54 -1.10 -8.33
C GLY A 651 47.55 -1.20 -9.50
N VAL A 652 46.29 -0.83 -9.28
CA VAL A 652 45.23 -0.86 -10.30
C VAL A 652 44.66 0.54 -10.51
N ARG A 653 44.79 1.04 -11.74
CA ARG A 653 44.41 2.39 -12.16
C ARG A 653 43.39 2.32 -13.29
N VAL A 654 42.72 3.44 -13.56
CA VAL A 654 41.92 3.58 -14.80
C VAL A 654 42.79 3.33 -16.05
N PRO A 655 42.24 2.73 -17.11
CA PRO A 655 43.01 2.45 -18.33
C PRO A 655 43.42 3.76 -19.04
N ALA A 656 44.54 3.73 -19.76
CA ALA A 656 44.93 4.82 -20.66
C ALA A 656 43.96 4.96 -21.84
N SER A 657 43.44 3.83 -22.33
CA SER A 657 42.39 3.76 -23.33
C SER A 657 41.70 2.41 -23.27
N TRP A 658 40.50 2.33 -23.84
CA TRP A 658 39.79 1.07 -24.00
C TRP A 658 38.90 1.10 -25.24
N LYS A 659 38.49 -0.09 -25.68
CA LYS A 659 37.53 -0.26 -26.77
C LYS A 659 36.75 -1.55 -26.63
N LEU A 660 35.58 -1.61 -27.28
CA LEU A 660 34.81 -2.83 -27.41
C LEU A 660 35.13 -3.56 -28.71
N GLN A 661 35.25 -4.88 -28.59
CA GLN A 661 35.37 -5.77 -29.73
C GLN A 661 34.31 -6.87 -29.66
N TYR A 662 33.75 -7.21 -30.81
CA TYR A 662 32.80 -8.31 -30.95
C TYR A 662 33.42 -9.46 -31.76
N TRP A 663 32.96 -10.68 -31.51
CA TRP A 663 33.31 -11.83 -32.34
C TRP A 663 32.44 -11.87 -33.58
N ASN A 664 33.05 -11.79 -34.77
CA ASN A 664 32.34 -11.79 -36.05
C ASN A 664 32.11 -13.20 -36.64
N GLY A 665 32.48 -14.25 -35.90
CA GLY A 665 32.46 -15.64 -36.35
C GLY A 665 33.84 -16.24 -36.62
N SER A 666 34.84 -15.42 -36.95
CA SER A 666 36.22 -15.87 -37.27
C SER A 666 37.32 -15.08 -36.56
N ALA A 667 37.10 -13.83 -36.19
CA ALA A 667 38.03 -12.98 -35.48
C ALA A 667 37.31 -11.93 -34.61
N TYR A 668 38.05 -11.28 -33.71
CA TYR A 668 37.58 -10.09 -33.02
C TYR A 668 37.74 -8.86 -33.92
N ALA A 669 36.68 -8.08 -34.04
CA ALA A 669 36.67 -6.78 -34.72
C ALA A 669 36.18 -5.70 -33.75
N ASP A 670 36.67 -4.47 -33.91
CA ASP A 670 36.17 -3.32 -33.16
C ASP A 670 34.68 -3.09 -33.51
N VAL A 671 33.86 -2.69 -32.53
CA VAL A 671 32.45 -2.42 -32.79
C VAL A 671 32.30 -1.23 -33.75
N PRO A 672 31.48 -1.35 -34.82
CA PRO A 672 31.36 -0.30 -35.84
C PRO A 672 30.63 0.93 -35.29
N GLY A 673 31.06 2.13 -35.68
CA GLY A 673 30.33 3.37 -35.35
C GLY A 673 30.31 3.73 -33.87
N ALA A 674 31.32 3.33 -33.09
CA ALA A 674 31.41 3.62 -31.66
C ALA A 674 31.42 5.13 -31.35
N SER A 675 30.68 5.54 -30.32
CA SER A 675 30.83 6.84 -29.67
C SER A 675 32.15 6.93 -28.90
N ALA A 676 32.43 8.09 -28.29
CA ALA A 676 33.64 8.28 -27.49
C ALA A 676 33.72 7.30 -26.30
N TYR A 677 34.94 6.84 -26.00
CA TYR A 677 35.25 5.95 -24.88
C TYR A 677 35.76 6.75 -23.67
N GLY A 678 34.89 7.00 -22.69
CA GLY A 678 35.25 7.71 -21.45
C GLY A 678 36.04 6.86 -20.46
N ILE A 679 36.85 7.46 -19.59
CA ILE A 679 37.69 6.77 -18.60
C ILE A 679 37.47 7.27 -17.16
N THR A 680 36.26 7.73 -16.85
CA THR A 680 35.91 8.26 -15.53
C THR A 680 35.91 7.13 -14.50
N ALA A 681 36.72 7.26 -13.45
CA ALA A 681 36.72 6.34 -12.31
C ALA A 681 35.43 6.48 -11.48
N GLY A 682 34.94 5.41 -10.88
CA GLY A 682 33.79 5.50 -9.96
C GLY A 682 32.46 5.83 -10.64
N ALA A 683 32.37 5.61 -11.95
CA ALA A 683 31.16 5.84 -12.73
C ALA A 683 31.07 4.85 -13.91
N TYR A 684 29.86 4.66 -14.44
CA TYR A 684 29.66 3.97 -15.71
C TYR A 684 30.12 4.87 -16.86
N ASN A 685 30.89 4.30 -17.78
CA ASN A 685 31.35 4.93 -19.01
C ASN A 685 30.54 4.33 -20.17
N PRO A 686 29.47 5.01 -20.63
CA PRO A 686 28.61 4.50 -21.70
C PRO A 686 29.26 4.63 -23.07
N VAL A 687 28.99 3.66 -23.95
CA VAL A 687 29.34 3.69 -25.36
C VAL A 687 28.20 3.13 -26.20
N THR A 688 27.83 3.85 -27.26
CA THR A 688 26.86 3.41 -28.27
C THR A 688 27.59 3.06 -29.56
N PHE A 689 27.09 2.10 -30.32
CA PHE A 689 27.68 1.66 -31.59
C PHE A 689 26.60 1.10 -32.53
N THR A 690 26.93 0.93 -33.80
CA THR A 690 26.06 0.24 -34.76
C THR A 690 25.84 -1.19 -34.29
N ALA A 691 24.57 -1.63 -34.21
CA ALA A 691 24.19 -2.91 -33.64
C ALA A 691 24.94 -4.09 -34.29
N VAL A 692 25.46 -5.00 -33.46
CA VAL A 692 26.13 -6.23 -33.88
C VAL A 692 25.42 -7.44 -33.31
N SER A 693 25.35 -8.54 -34.08
CA SER A 693 24.91 -9.85 -33.59
C SER A 693 26.14 -10.69 -33.29
N THR A 694 26.35 -11.06 -32.03
CA THR A 694 27.58 -11.75 -31.59
C THR A 694 27.35 -12.69 -30.42
N THR A 695 28.16 -13.74 -30.33
CA THR A 695 28.21 -14.62 -29.13
C THR A 695 29.25 -14.15 -28.12
N ARG A 696 30.13 -13.19 -28.46
CA ARG A 696 31.18 -12.70 -27.56
C ARG A 696 31.42 -11.21 -27.72
N LEU A 697 31.44 -10.51 -26.60
CA LEU A 697 31.79 -9.09 -26.51
C LEU A 697 32.90 -8.93 -25.49
N ARG A 698 34.01 -8.30 -25.86
CA ARG A 698 35.12 -8.04 -24.93
C ARG A 698 35.48 -6.57 -24.85
N VAL A 699 35.81 -6.15 -23.63
CA VAL A 699 36.41 -4.86 -23.30
C VAL A 699 37.92 -5.05 -23.39
N VAL A 700 38.57 -4.36 -24.34
CA VAL A 700 40.03 -4.36 -24.49
C VAL A 700 40.57 -3.09 -23.86
N LEU A 701 41.45 -3.25 -22.88
CA LEU A 701 41.97 -2.22 -22.00
C LEU A 701 43.46 -2.06 -22.23
N GLN A 702 43.93 -0.82 -22.39
CA GLN A 702 45.35 -0.51 -22.39
C GLN A 702 45.74 0.07 -21.03
N SER A 703 46.67 -0.57 -20.34
CA SER A 703 47.23 -0.08 -19.08
C SER A 703 47.85 1.31 -19.26
N GLY A 704 47.64 2.17 -18.26
CA GLY A 704 48.24 3.50 -18.16
C GLY A 704 49.31 3.54 -17.07
N GLN A 705 48.98 4.17 -15.94
CA GLN A 705 49.87 4.35 -14.79
C GLN A 705 50.02 3.08 -13.92
N GLY A 706 49.27 2.02 -14.21
CA GLY A 706 49.28 0.75 -13.48
C GLY A 706 48.45 -0.31 -14.22
N SER A 707 48.24 -1.45 -13.57
CA SER A 707 47.32 -2.50 -14.05
C SER A 707 45.90 -1.96 -14.16
N VAL A 708 45.01 -2.68 -14.84
CA VAL A 708 43.62 -2.24 -15.11
C VAL A 708 42.61 -3.09 -14.34
N GLY A 709 41.41 -2.55 -14.13
CA GLY A 709 40.34 -3.28 -13.46
C GLY A 709 38.95 -2.71 -13.73
N LEU A 710 37.94 -3.56 -13.58
CA LEU A 710 36.53 -3.28 -13.77
C LEU A 710 35.74 -3.69 -12.53
N LEU A 711 34.65 -2.97 -12.27
CA LEU A 711 33.61 -3.37 -11.32
C LEU A 711 32.38 -3.93 -12.01
N GLU A 712 32.08 -3.54 -13.25
CA GLU A 712 30.89 -4.00 -13.96
C GLU A 712 31.00 -3.70 -15.45
N VAL A 713 30.44 -4.58 -16.29
CA VAL A 713 30.18 -4.39 -17.72
C VAL A 713 28.71 -4.68 -17.97
N ARG A 714 27.99 -3.72 -18.55
CA ARG A 714 26.61 -3.89 -19.01
C ARG A 714 26.56 -3.84 -20.52
N ALA A 715 25.75 -4.68 -21.13
CA ALA A 715 25.60 -4.75 -22.59
C ALA A 715 24.11 -4.75 -22.95
N PHE A 716 23.73 -3.97 -23.96
CA PHE A 716 22.34 -3.71 -24.26
C PHE A 716 22.03 -3.78 -25.76
N GLY A 717 20.87 -4.37 -26.11
CA GLY A 717 20.37 -4.56 -27.48
C GLY A 717 19.52 -3.42 -28.03
#